data_AF-A0AAD7FAS8-F1
#
_entry.id   AF-A0AAD7FAS8-F1
#
_cell.length_a   1.000
_cell.length_b   1.000
_cell.length_c   1.000
_cell.angle_alpha   90.00
_cell.angle_beta   90.00
_cell.angle_gamma   90.00
#
_symmetry.space_group_name_H-M   'P 1'
#
loop_
_entity.id
_entity.type
_entity.pdbx_description
1 polymer ?
#
loop_
_entity_poly.entity_id
_entity_poly.type
_entity_poly.pdbx_seq_one_letter_code
_entity_poly.pdbx_strand_id
1 'polypeptide(L)'
;MPAGSHRLLSVDFLSQYGDSNFWIAPAASDCFFQRIGALTNTPWASFQNESSVAYIGFNGTGISLIGYVYNVNDILPQLFITLDNGTESSLDNLTSGYYPWYQSPVLQDGFHTVGFRAELDNASLSTLVFDHAVVNVTDEDAISGRDMQVFDDTDASITYSGEGWNAEAPTDIYRYESSVRWSNTTGSNFSIPFNGVGITVVVAVDEKQEGNYTVQYSIDESATHVIDVSWPPSDLAITGLSRTAGGILTLLADATLPGNHTLHVTLTNISGQLPFSLDYAVATGALDSDASWYHPNRYFFLVPVVWVLVNSISLFFFRRRIIRCFRRWRAGKSAGQDIQLAALGPKNPEHDPLISTARNLPAGLADAYYDKGDLQALYTPWTLWLSLALGIALILSGIVVRIISGRGIVGGAADILKIANRPLDEAQRDGWVATSMSSTGRTLFSLGFTTALTLINTFISGPRDTCLKWALAREGRLEFNSSSNFFTSTRSLLSSTGPIATGIYTLAAILTFASAGFITVPFHLDGTDIGGSSNRHLLFSNRYYVIFDYVPLVVTGLCVAVQALLTLASYREHPVPTWSSAPLEVAAAAFSLGIVSRTEGRCLSDVNQLSASPVPQKPSRKHPGLADIRPELTLLAPFGILLGTFMFALTFTSTLDPNHIISATGPSSLNAASIPFTHGAPALALLAVFQAPLSVYAHALKVAERVVVDEAAWNSAATEGGYHPASALRPSWRTILVLSGKIAIQYLYLNGISFIVGAFPMRGPLSDTDQFDTLWRIGAAVTFVSFYVYFAGALLTASAILYEWLGGVPQKSKTYQPAVFGHIQTLVNLVDDRSPVMYWGHKIGGEVCHAGEVVCFGSAYR
;
A
#
# COMPACT_ATOMS: atom_id res chain seq x y z
N MET A 1 -36.03 -25.04 -37.74
CA MET A 1 -35.55 -24.11 -36.70
C MET A 1 -35.73 -24.85 -35.39
N PRO A 2 -34.67 -25.15 -34.63
CA PRO A 2 -34.81 -26.03 -33.47
C PRO A 2 -35.61 -25.31 -32.38
N ALA A 3 -36.38 -26.08 -31.62
CA ALA A 3 -37.16 -25.63 -30.50
C ALA A 3 -36.31 -25.73 -29.22
N GLY A 4 -36.34 -24.69 -28.37
CA GLY A 4 -35.85 -24.70 -26.99
C GLY A 4 -34.49 -24.02 -26.79
N SER A 5 -34.50 -22.76 -26.33
CA SER A 5 -33.31 -22.13 -25.74
C SER A 5 -33.28 -22.38 -24.23
N HIS A 6 -32.20 -22.99 -23.75
CA HIS A 6 -31.99 -23.34 -22.35
C HIS A 6 -30.98 -22.39 -21.69
N ARG A 7 -31.27 -21.93 -20.46
CA ARG A 7 -30.39 -21.06 -19.67
C ARG A 7 -29.93 -21.80 -18.41
N LEU A 8 -28.62 -21.99 -18.25
CA LEU A 8 -28.08 -22.52 -16.99
C LEU A 8 -28.06 -21.41 -15.94
N LEU A 9 -28.69 -21.63 -14.78
CA LEU A 9 -28.58 -20.79 -13.60
C LEU A 9 -27.71 -21.49 -12.56
N SER A 10 -26.61 -20.84 -12.18
CA SER A 10 -25.93 -21.16 -10.92
C SER A 10 -26.75 -20.50 -9.79
N VAL A 11 -27.30 -21.34 -8.91
CA VAL A 11 -28.22 -20.92 -7.85
C VAL A 11 -27.47 -20.90 -6.52
N ASP A 12 -27.37 -19.73 -5.89
CA ASP A 12 -26.89 -19.60 -4.52
C ASP A 12 -28.06 -19.77 -3.54
N PHE A 13 -27.96 -20.75 -2.64
CA PHE A 13 -28.99 -21.03 -1.64
C PHE A 13 -28.88 -20.09 -0.43
N LEU A 14 -30.04 -19.61 0.05
CA LEU A 14 -30.17 -19.01 1.37
C LEU A 14 -30.89 -20.03 2.27
N SER A 15 -30.20 -20.62 3.26
CA SER A 15 -30.87 -21.37 4.32
C SER A 15 -31.18 -20.43 5.48
N GLN A 16 -32.45 -20.37 5.90
CA GLN A 16 -32.87 -19.68 7.12
C GLN A 16 -33.33 -20.72 8.14
N TYR A 17 -32.71 -20.71 9.32
CA TYR A 17 -33.25 -21.34 10.52
C TYR A 17 -34.19 -20.33 11.20
N GLY A 18 -35.36 -20.78 11.68
CA GLY A 18 -36.40 -19.95 12.32
C GLY A 18 -35.89 -19.04 13.47
N ASP A 19 -36.60 -18.00 13.89
CA ASP A 19 -38.06 -17.80 13.82
C ASP A 19 -38.47 -16.45 13.20
N SER A 20 -39.32 -16.55 12.17
CA SER A 20 -40.22 -15.51 11.64
C SER A 20 -39.60 -14.17 11.23
N ASN A 21 -39.43 -13.97 9.92
CA ASN A 21 -40.10 -12.91 9.15
C ASN A 21 -39.78 -13.05 7.64
N PHE A 22 -40.83 -13.27 6.86
CA PHE A 22 -40.88 -13.11 5.39
C PHE A 22 -40.46 -11.68 4.97
N TRP A 23 -39.82 -11.51 3.80
CA TRP A 23 -40.16 -10.52 2.74
C TRP A 23 -39.37 -10.80 1.45
N ILE A 24 -40.08 -10.65 0.32
CA ILE A 24 -39.67 -10.87 -1.08
C ILE A 24 -39.30 -9.53 -1.76
N ALA A 25 -38.38 -9.57 -2.75
CA ALA A 25 -38.06 -8.66 -3.88
C ALA A 25 -38.41 -7.15 -3.84
N PRO A 26 -37.56 -6.32 -4.49
CA PRO A 26 -38.04 -5.23 -5.34
C PRO A 26 -37.77 -5.55 -6.82
N ALA A 27 -38.85 -5.56 -7.61
CA ALA A 27 -38.80 -5.57 -9.06
C ALA A 27 -38.46 -4.17 -9.61
N ALA A 28 -37.49 -4.09 -10.51
CA ALA A 28 -37.51 -3.31 -11.75
C ALA A 28 -36.09 -3.27 -12.36
N SER A 29 -36.01 -3.54 -13.67
CA SER A 29 -34.84 -3.62 -14.58
C SER A 29 -33.89 -4.82 -14.40
N ASP A 30 -34.07 -5.78 -15.32
CA ASP A 30 -33.17 -6.85 -15.78
C ASP A 30 -32.73 -7.91 -14.76
N CYS A 31 -32.96 -9.19 -15.11
CA CYS A 31 -32.66 -10.37 -14.29
C CYS A 31 -31.21 -10.37 -13.76
N PHE A 32 -31.03 -9.89 -12.52
CA PHE A 32 -29.73 -9.79 -11.86
C PHE A 32 -29.68 -10.83 -10.73
N PHE A 33 -28.85 -11.86 -10.89
CA PHE A 33 -28.43 -12.73 -9.78
C PHE A 33 -27.01 -12.33 -9.37
N GLN A 34 -26.87 -11.90 -8.12
CA GLN A 34 -25.59 -11.53 -7.52
C GLN A 34 -24.93 -12.79 -6.96
N ARG A 35 -23.79 -13.18 -7.54
CA ARG A 35 -22.92 -14.27 -7.07
C ARG A 35 -22.48 -14.02 -5.63
N ILE A 36 -22.88 -14.88 -4.70
CA ILE A 36 -22.49 -14.89 -3.30
C ILE A 36 -21.50 -16.05 -3.10
N GLY A 37 -20.35 -15.76 -2.51
CA GLY A 37 -19.29 -16.74 -2.31
C GLY A 37 -19.74 -17.90 -1.42
N ALA A 38 -19.57 -19.11 -1.98
CA ALA A 38 -19.46 -20.41 -1.33
C ALA A 38 -19.36 -20.37 0.21
N LEU A 39 -20.42 -20.80 0.88
CA LEU A 39 -20.32 -21.48 2.16
C LEU A 39 -20.32 -22.98 1.86
N THR A 40 -19.19 -23.62 2.14
CA THR A 40 -18.77 -24.99 1.80
C THR A 40 -18.22 -25.17 0.38
N ASN A 41 -16.98 -25.67 0.28
CA ASN A 41 -16.30 -26.07 -0.97
C ASN A 41 -16.81 -27.45 -1.46
N THR A 42 -18.11 -27.65 -1.38
CA THR A 42 -18.84 -28.51 -2.28
C THR A 42 -19.83 -27.59 -2.98
N PRO A 43 -19.96 -27.58 -4.32
CA PRO A 43 -20.98 -26.78 -5.04
C PRO A 43 -22.44 -27.19 -4.69
N TRP A 44 -22.63 -27.82 -3.53
CA TRP A 44 -23.64 -28.78 -3.17
C TRP A 44 -24.37 -28.18 -1.98
N ALA A 45 -25.54 -27.57 -2.20
CA ALA A 45 -26.40 -27.23 -1.07
C ALA A 45 -26.92 -28.53 -0.45
N SER A 46 -26.56 -28.79 0.82
CA SER A 46 -27.02 -29.97 1.54
C SER A 46 -28.11 -29.64 2.56
N PHE A 47 -29.20 -30.39 2.50
CA PHE A 47 -30.23 -30.39 3.51
C PHE A 47 -29.77 -31.34 4.64
N GLN A 48 -29.63 -30.84 5.88
CA GLN A 48 -29.16 -31.65 7.03
C GLN A 48 -30.13 -31.67 8.23
N ASN A 49 -31.25 -30.93 8.19
CA ASN A 49 -32.21 -30.83 9.31
C ASN A 49 -33.67 -30.90 8.83
N GLU A 50 -34.57 -31.39 9.70
CA GLU A 50 -35.98 -31.80 9.45
C GLU A 50 -36.96 -30.74 8.86
N SER A 51 -36.49 -29.54 8.50
CA SER A 51 -37.39 -28.45 8.05
C SER A 51 -36.69 -27.36 7.22
N SER A 52 -35.64 -27.71 6.48
CA SER A 52 -34.99 -26.74 5.59
C SER A 52 -35.86 -26.51 4.35
N VAL A 53 -36.27 -25.27 4.14
CA VAL A 53 -36.98 -24.82 2.93
C VAL A 53 -36.05 -23.94 2.10
N ALA A 54 -35.96 -24.19 0.79
CA ALA A 54 -35.20 -23.38 -0.16
C ALA A 54 -36.12 -22.86 -1.26
N TYR A 55 -35.87 -21.66 -1.79
CA TYR A 55 -36.63 -21.09 -2.92
C TYR A 55 -35.70 -20.67 -4.05
N ILE A 56 -36.08 -20.99 -5.28
CA ILE A 56 -35.42 -20.57 -6.52
C ILE A 56 -36.40 -19.72 -7.32
N GLY A 57 -36.11 -18.43 -7.47
CA GLY A 57 -36.81 -17.57 -8.42
C GLY A 57 -36.20 -17.71 -9.82
N PHE A 58 -37.02 -17.77 -10.87
CA PHE A 58 -36.54 -17.79 -12.25
C PHE A 58 -37.51 -17.02 -13.16
N ASN A 59 -37.03 -16.56 -14.31
CA ASN A 59 -37.87 -15.94 -15.34
C ASN A 59 -37.79 -16.82 -16.60
N GLY A 60 -38.91 -17.42 -17.02
CA GLY A 60 -38.96 -18.34 -18.15
C GLY A 60 -40.24 -19.18 -18.16
N THR A 61 -40.30 -20.17 -19.05
CA THR A 61 -41.43 -21.10 -19.21
C THR A 61 -41.23 -22.45 -18.53
N GLY A 62 -40.10 -22.67 -17.86
CA GLY A 62 -39.90 -23.88 -17.07
C GLY A 62 -38.52 -23.95 -16.45
N ILE A 63 -38.34 -24.85 -15.49
CA ILE A 63 -37.08 -25.07 -14.80
C ILE A 63 -36.86 -26.56 -14.54
N SER A 64 -35.66 -27.05 -14.84
CA SER A 64 -35.16 -28.39 -14.50
C SER A 64 -34.06 -28.23 -13.46
N LEU A 65 -34.07 -29.05 -12.42
CA LEU A 65 -33.10 -29.01 -11.33
C LEU A 65 -32.33 -30.30 -11.30
N ILE A 66 -31.02 -30.17 -11.29
CA ILE A 66 -30.10 -31.27 -11.44
C ILE A 66 -29.19 -31.29 -10.22
N GLY A 67 -28.98 -32.49 -9.69
CA GLY A 67 -28.33 -32.66 -8.41
C GLY A 67 -28.08 -34.13 -8.11
N TYR A 68 -27.52 -34.37 -6.93
CA TYR A 68 -27.16 -35.69 -6.45
C TYR A 68 -27.99 -36.07 -5.22
N VAL A 69 -28.55 -37.27 -5.19
CA VAL A 69 -29.19 -37.82 -3.98
C VAL A 69 -28.24 -38.87 -3.38
N TYR A 70 -27.54 -38.50 -2.31
CA TYR A 70 -26.65 -39.43 -1.59
C TYR A 70 -27.44 -40.22 -0.57
N ASN A 71 -27.50 -41.53 -0.79
CA ASN A 71 -28.22 -42.46 0.07
C ASN A 71 -27.22 -43.31 0.87
N VAL A 72 -27.24 -43.18 2.19
CA VAL A 72 -26.35 -43.94 3.08
C VAL A 72 -26.93 -45.31 3.45
N ASN A 73 -28.25 -45.51 3.33
CA ASN A 73 -28.96 -46.68 3.89
C ASN A 73 -30.18 -47.16 3.08
N ASP A 74 -30.23 -46.95 1.76
CA ASP A 74 -31.40 -47.21 0.91
C ASP A 74 -32.70 -46.45 1.31
N ILE A 75 -32.61 -45.43 2.18
CA ILE A 75 -33.72 -44.56 2.58
C ILE A 75 -33.57 -43.21 1.87
N LEU A 76 -34.47 -42.94 0.94
CA LEU A 76 -34.48 -41.70 0.17
C LEU A 76 -35.24 -40.60 0.94
N PRO A 77 -34.75 -39.35 0.96
CA PRO A 77 -35.49 -38.25 1.56
C PRO A 77 -36.83 -38.05 0.83
N GLN A 78 -37.89 -37.70 1.56
CA GLN A 78 -39.10 -37.19 0.93
C GLN A 78 -38.86 -35.73 0.57
N LEU A 79 -38.94 -35.43 -0.72
CA LEU A 79 -38.84 -34.06 -1.21
C LEU A 79 -40.21 -33.55 -1.58
N PHE A 80 -40.53 -32.38 -1.06
CA PHE A 80 -41.73 -31.63 -1.39
C PHE A 80 -41.38 -30.40 -2.20
N ILE A 81 -42.17 -30.12 -3.23
CA ILE A 81 -41.94 -29.02 -4.17
C ILE A 81 -43.18 -28.13 -4.22
N THR A 82 -42.97 -26.81 -4.19
CA THR A 82 -44.02 -25.80 -4.30
C THR A 82 -43.71 -24.85 -5.45
N LEU A 83 -44.55 -24.78 -6.48
CA LEU A 83 -44.38 -23.87 -7.61
C LEU A 83 -45.33 -22.67 -7.47
N ASP A 84 -44.81 -21.44 -7.51
CA ASP A 84 -45.56 -20.17 -7.45
C ASP A 84 -46.53 -20.05 -6.26
N ASN A 85 -46.12 -20.51 -5.08
CA ASN A 85 -46.97 -20.64 -3.89
C ASN A 85 -48.20 -21.54 -4.10
N GLY A 86 -48.16 -22.46 -5.07
CA GLY A 86 -49.17 -23.47 -5.30
C GLY A 86 -49.24 -24.52 -4.19
N THR A 87 -50.04 -25.57 -4.40
CA THR A 87 -50.08 -26.71 -3.48
C THR A 87 -48.78 -27.50 -3.57
N GLU A 88 -48.22 -27.80 -2.40
CA GLU A 88 -47.04 -28.64 -2.26
C GLU A 88 -47.29 -30.04 -2.86
N SER A 89 -46.38 -30.50 -3.72
CA SER A 89 -46.40 -31.84 -4.32
C SER A 89 -45.21 -32.66 -3.83
N SER A 90 -45.47 -33.88 -3.35
CA SER A 90 -44.43 -34.86 -3.05
C SER A 90 -43.79 -35.36 -4.34
N LEU A 91 -42.47 -35.41 -4.37
CA LEU A 91 -41.71 -36.06 -5.42
C LEU A 91 -41.44 -37.51 -5.00
N ASP A 92 -42.42 -38.36 -5.24
CA ASP A 92 -42.31 -39.80 -5.01
C ASP A 92 -41.42 -40.40 -6.12
N ASN A 93 -40.40 -41.19 -5.76
CA ASN A 93 -39.41 -41.84 -6.65
C ASN A 93 -38.10 -41.09 -6.95
N LEU A 94 -37.50 -40.43 -5.95
CA LEU A 94 -36.08 -40.10 -6.06
C LEU A 94 -35.25 -41.38 -6.22
N THR A 95 -34.42 -41.50 -7.24
CA THR A 95 -33.44 -42.59 -7.35
C THR A 95 -32.08 -42.11 -6.88
N SER A 96 -31.30 -42.96 -6.21
CA SER A 96 -29.93 -42.63 -5.83
C SER A 96 -29.08 -42.38 -7.08
N GLY A 97 -28.40 -41.24 -7.14
CA GLY A 97 -27.52 -40.86 -8.26
C GLY A 97 -27.64 -39.40 -8.66
N TYR A 98 -26.96 -39.03 -9.74
CA TYR A 98 -26.99 -37.69 -10.33
C TYR A 98 -28.04 -37.65 -11.43
N TYR A 99 -29.17 -36.98 -11.20
CA TYR A 99 -30.28 -36.92 -12.16
C TYR A 99 -30.99 -35.57 -12.08
N PRO A 100 -31.71 -35.16 -13.14
CA PRO A 100 -32.77 -34.17 -13.02
C PRO A 100 -33.84 -34.74 -12.09
N TRP A 101 -33.81 -34.30 -10.84
CA TRP A 101 -34.72 -34.79 -9.81
C TRP A 101 -36.03 -33.99 -9.83
N TYR A 102 -36.06 -32.79 -10.42
CA TYR A 102 -37.30 -32.08 -10.69
C TYR A 102 -37.28 -31.37 -12.04
N GLN A 103 -38.40 -31.43 -12.75
CA GLN A 103 -38.68 -30.61 -13.92
C GLN A 103 -40.07 -30.01 -13.75
N SER A 104 -40.18 -28.69 -13.85
CA SER A 104 -41.47 -28.02 -13.78
C SER A 104 -42.32 -28.38 -15.01
N PRO A 105 -43.66 -28.33 -14.92
CA PRO A 105 -44.49 -28.28 -16.11
C PRO A 105 -44.15 -27.02 -16.94
N VAL A 106 -44.60 -27.00 -18.20
CA VAL A 106 -44.50 -25.79 -19.03
C VAL A 106 -45.40 -24.70 -18.44
N LEU A 107 -44.79 -23.58 -18.08
CA LEU A 107 -45.40 -22.40 -17.50
C LEU A 107 -45.60 -21.33 -18.58
N GLN A 108 -46.47 -20.36 -18.27
CA GLN A 108 -46.53 -19.13 -19.07
C GLN A 108 -45.22 -18.37 -18.89
N ASP A 109 -44.73 -17.70 -19.92
CA ASP A 109 -43.48 -16.95 -19.79
C ASP A 109 -43.61 -15.83 -18.74
N GLY A 110 -42.69 -15.78 -17.78
CA GLY A 110 -42.73 -14.84 -16.68
C GLY A 110 -41.88 -15.25 -15.48
N PHE A 111 -41.97 -14.46 -14.40
CA PHE A 111 -41.26 -14.76 -13.16
C PHE A 111 -42.02 -15.81 -12.35
N HIS A 112 -41.31 -16.88 -12.00
CA HIS A 112 -41.78 -18.01 -11.23
C HIS A 112 -40.87 -18.30 -10.04
N THR A 113 -41.38 -19.05 -9.08
CA THR A 113 -40.64 -19.49 -7.89
C THR A 113 -40.84 -20.97 -7.65
N VAL A 114 -39.77 -21.72 -7.40
CA VAL A 114 -39.82 -23.11 -6.94
C VAL A 114 -39.30 -23.19 -5.52
N GLY A 115 -40.15 -23.61 -4.58
CA GLY A 115 -39.79 -23.96 -3.21
C GLY A 115 -39.52 -25.45 -3.06
N PHE A 116 -38.53 -25.82 -2.26
CA PHE A 116 -38.19 -27.20 -1.90
C PHE A 116 -38.21 -27.35 -0.40
N ARG A 117 -38.80 -28.43 0.09
CA ARG A 117 -38.73 -28.85 1.48
C ARG A 117 -38.34 -30.31 1.50
N ALA A 118 -37.20 -30.63 2.11
CA ALA A 118 -36.79 -32.01 2.32
C ALA A 118 -37.19 -32.44 3.74
N GLU A 119 -37.97 -33.51 3.85
CA GLU A 119 -38.18 -34.22 5.12
C GLU A 119 -37.14 -35.35 5.19
N LEU A 120 -36.17 -35.17 6.09
CA LEU A 120 -35.15 -36.15 6.41
C LEU A 120 -35.62 -36.89 7.66
N ASP A 121 -35.80 -38.21 7.58
CA ASP A 121 -36.01 -39.02 8.78
C ASP A 121 -34.73 -39.00 9.61
N ASN A 122 -34.82 -38.61 10.89
CA ASN A 122 -33.71 -38.42 11.84
C ASN A 122 -32.70 -39.58 11.91
N ALA A 123 -33.07 -40.76 11.43
CA ALA A 123 -32.21 -41.94 11.38
C ALA A 123 -31.33 -42.07 10.12
N SER A 124 -31.50 -41.21 9.12
CA SER A 124 -30.85 -41.34 7.80
C SER A 124 -29.94 -40.16 7.46
N LEU A 125 -28.64 -40.42 7.27
CA LEU A 125 -27.63 -39.45 6.81
C LEU A 125 -27.75 -39.14 5.30
N SER A 126 -28.97 -39.10 4.77
CA SER A 126 -29.20 -38.88 3.35
C SER A 126 -28.92 -37.42 3.02
N THR A 127 -28.03 -37.18 2.06
CA THR A 127 -27.64 -35.82 1.66
C THR A 127 -28.20 -35.55 0.28
N LEU A 128 -29.14 -34.61 0.21
CA LEU A 128 -29.65 -34.07 -1.03
C LEU A 128 -28.74 -32.93 -1.46
N VAL A 129 -28.26 -32.99 -2.69
CA VAL A 129 -27.26 -32.08 -3.24
C VAL A 129 -27.87 -31.44 -4.46
N PHE A 130 -27.89 -30.12 -4.47
CA PHE A 130 -28.16 -29.37 -5.68
C PHE A 130 -26.86 -29.08 -6.43
N ASP A 131 -26.86 -29.20 -7.76
CA ASP A 131 -25.72 -28.77 -8.59
C ASP A 131 -26.09 -27.55 -9.45
N HIS A 132 -27.05 -27.69 -10.36
CA HIS A 132 -27.47 -26.59 -11.24
C HIS A 132 -28.96 -26.63 -11.61
N ALA A 133 -29.48 -25.48 -12.04
CA ALA A 133 -30.80 -25.33 -12.64
C ALA A 133 -30.69 -24.99 -14.12
N VAL A 134 -31.57 -25.56 -14.94
CA VAL A 134 -31.76 -25.17 -16.34
C VAL A 134 -33.13 -24.54 -16.49
N VAL A 135 -33.19 -23.32 -16.98
CA VAL A 135 -34.43 -22.57 -17.19
C VAL A 135 -34.73 -22.47 -18.68
N ASN A 136 -35.94 -22.85 -19.07
CA ASN A 136 -36.44 -22.68 -20.43
C ASN A 136 -36.92 -21.24 -20.60
N VAL A 137 -36.44 -20.51 -21.60
CA VAL A 137 -36.86 -19.13 -21.90
C VAL A 137 -37.48 -19.07 -23.29
N THR A 138 -38.54 -18.27 -23.49
CA THR A 138 -39.22 -18.16 -24.80
C THR A 138 -38.80 -16.98 -25.65
N ASP A 139 -38.17 -15.96 -25.06
CA ASP A 139 -37.77 -14.75 -25.78
C ASP A 139 -36.28 -14.80 -26.12
N GLU A 140 -35.95 -15.10 -27.38
CA GLU A 140 -34.58 -15.07 -27.91
C GLU A 140 -33.96 -13.67 -27.79
N ASP A 141 -34.78 -12.60 -27.80
CA ASP A 141 -34.32 -11.22 -27.68
C ASP A 141 -33.98 -10.83 -26.22
N ALA A 142 -34.43 -11.60 -25.22
CA ALA A 142 -34.10 -11.40 -23.81
C ALA A 142 -32.74 -11.97 -23.40
N ILE A 143 -32.07 -12.70 -24.31
CA ILE A 143 -30.72 -13.25 -24.14
C ILE A 143 -29.70 -12.11 -24.34
N SER A 144 -29.74 -11.10 -23.46
CA SER A 144 -28.69 -10.09 -23.38
C SER A 144 -27.34 -10.79 -23.18
N GLY A 145 -26.26 -10.32 -23.80
CA GLY A 145 -24.97 -11.04 -23.99
C GLY A 145 -24.26 -11.63 -22.74
N ARG A 146 -24.86 -11.60 -21.56
CA ARG A 146 -24.39 -12.21 -20.31
C ARG A 146 -24.80 -13.67 -20.12
N ASP A 147 -25.58 -14.25 -21.01
CA ASP A 147 -26.15 -15.58 -20.80
C ASP A 147 -25.21 -16.73 -21.17
N MET A 148 -25.33 -17.84 -20.43
CA MET A 148 -24.62 -19.08 -20.72
C MET A 148 -25.43 -19.90 -21.71
N GLN A 149 -24.83 -20.26 -22.85
CA GLN A 149 -25.43 -21.17 -23.83
C GLN A 149 -25.08 -22.60 -23.45
N VAL A 150 -26.06 -23.48 -23.31
CA VAL A 150 -25.86 -24.91 -23.07
C VAL A 150 -26.07 -25.67 -24.37
N PHE A 151 -25.09 -26.48 -24.75
CA PHE A 151 -25.12 -27.37 -25.91
C PHE A 151 -25.18 -28.82 -25.39
N ASP A 152 -26.34 -29.44 -25.49
CA ASP A 152 -26.51 -30.86 -25.18
C ASP A 152 -25.82 -31.75 -26.25
N ASP A 153 -25.47 -32.99 -25.94
CA ASP A 153 -24.85 -33.93 -26.91
C ASP A 153 -25.74 -34.20 -28.14
N THR A 154 -27.04 -33.96 -28.02
CA THR A 154 -27.98 -34.07 -29.13
C THR A 154 -28.25 -32.76 -29.87
N ASP A 155 -27.63 -31.65 -29.44
CA ASP A 155 -27.79 -30.35 -30.06
C ASP A 155 -27.34 -30.37 -31.53
N ALA A 156 -28.23 -29.93 -32.42
CA ALA A 156 -28.03 -29.97 -33.87
C ALA A 156 -26.89 -29.07 -34.35
N SER A 157 -26.40 -28.15 -33.52
CA SER A 157 -25.23 -27.32 -33.81
C SER A 157 -23.90 -28.06 -33.60
N ILE A 158 -23.89 -29.15 -32.83
CA ILE A 158 -22.69 -29.98 -32.66
C ILE A 158 -22.48 -30.84 -33.89
N THR A 159 -21.36 -30.61 -34.58
CA THR A 159 -20.97 -31.41 -35.74
C THR A 159 -19.99 -32.49 -35.31
N TYR A 160 -20.41 -33.75 -35.36
CA TYR A 160 -19.57 -34.91 -35.10
C TYR A 160 -18.95 -35.42 -36.40
N SER A 161 -17.66 -35.74 -36.40
CA SER A 161 -17.01 -36.39 -37.53
C SER A 161 -15.99 -37.46 -37.10
N GLY A 162 -15.67 -38.37 -38.01
CA GLY A 162 -14.97 -39.63 -37.72
C GLY A 162 -15.94 -40.81 -37.59
N GLU A 163 -15.45 -42.03 -37.79
CA GLU A 163 -16.28 -43.25 -37.88
C GLU A 163 -16.75 -43.81 -36.52
N GLY A 164 -16.42 -43.15 -35.40
CA GLY A 164 -16.52 -43.76 -34.07
C GLY A 164 -17.56 -43.17 -33.11
N TRP A 165 -18.47 -42.29 -33.53
CA TRP A 165 -19.46 -41.68 -32.63
C TRP A 165 -20.73 -42.52 -32.51
N ASN A 166 -21.06 -42.94 -31.29
CA ASN A 166 -22.25 -43.72 -30.96
C ASN A 166 -23.22 -42.88 -30.12
N ALA A 167 -24.52 -42.99 -30.40
CA ALA A 167 -25.59 -42.32 -29.65
C ALA A 167 -26.14 -43.18 -28.50
N GLU A 168 -25.90 -44.49 -28.53
CA GLU A 168 -26.26 -45.39 -27.44
C GLU A 168 -25.15 -45.38 -26.39
N ALA A 169 -25.34 -44.57 -25.36
CA ALA A 169 -24.41 -44.44 -24.25
C ALA A 169 -24.09 -45.79 -23.57
N PRO A 170 -22.84 -46.00 -23.11
CA PRO A 170 -22.49 -47.14 -22.27
C PRO A 170 -23.37 -47.17 -21.01
N THR A 171 -23.68 -48.37 -20.54
CA THR A 171 -24.46 -48.58 -19.32
C THR A 171 -23.74 -47.96 -18.12
N ASP A 172 -24.48 -47.23 -17.27
CA ASP A 172 -24.03 -46.67 -15.98
C ASP A 172 -23.19 -45.36 -16.00
N ILE A 173 -23.25 -44.59 -17.09
CA ILE A 173 -22.69 -43.22 -17.13
C ILE A 173 -23.75 -42.19 -16.75
N TYR A 174 -23.36 -41.15 -15.99
CA TYR A 174 -24.17 -39.97 -15.68
C TYR A 174 -24.39 -39.10 -16.94
N ARG A 175 -25.61 -38.61 -17.14
CA ARG A 175 -26.04 -37.96 -18.39
C ARG A 175 -26.97 -36.79 -18.13
N TYR A 176 -26.68 -35.65 -18.73
CA TYR A 176 -27.62 -34.56 -18.93
C TYR A 176 -28.68 -35.00 -19.97
N GLU A 177 -29.95 -34.65 -19.75
CA GLU A 177 -31.09 -34.99 -20.63
C GLU A 177 -31.21 -36.46 -21.11
N SER A 178 -30.61 -37.41 -20.38
CA SER A 178 -30.61 -38.87 -20.58
C SER A 178 -29.81 -39.44 -21.77
N SER A 179 -29.09 -38.62 -22.53
CA SER A 179 -28.22 -39.03 -23.65
C SER A 179 -26.73 -38.77 -23.38
N VAL A 180 -25.87 -39.40 -24.19
CA VAL A 180 -24.44 -39.08 -24.27
C VAL A 180 -23.98 -39.51 -25.65
N ARG A 181 -23.13 -38.71 -26.28
CA ARG A 181 -22.43 -39.12 -27.49
C ARG A 181 -21.03 -39.52 -27.12
N TRP A 182 -20.63 -40.72 -27.50
CA TRP A 182 -19.32 -41.21 -27.13
C TRP A 182 -18.54 -41.78 -28.30
N SER A 183 -17.21 -41.78 -28.14
CA SER A 183 -16.29 -42.43 -29.08
C SER A 183 -15.12 -43.06 -28.36
N ASN A 184 -14.70 -44.22 -28.86
CA ASN A 184 -13.47 -44.91 -28.48
C ASN A 184 -12.49 -45.04 -29.67
N THR A 185 -12.72 -44.30 -30.76
CA THR A 185 -11.91 -44.36 -31.97
C THR A 185 -10.98 -43.15 -32.07
N THR A 186 -9.68 -43.40 -32.14
CA THR A 186 -8.68 -42.36 -32.44
C THR A 186 -8.99 -41.69 -33.79
N GLY A 187 -8.99 -40.36 -33.82
CA GLY A 187 -9.34 -39.54 -34.98
C GLY A 187 -10.78 -39.02 -34.96
N SER A 188 -11.64 -39.53 -34.07
CA SER A 188 -12.96 -38.95 -33.83
C SER A 188 -12.83 -37.51 -33.35
N ASN A 189 -13.68 -36.63 -33.86
CA ASN A 189 -13.66 -35.21 -33.52
C ASN A 189 -15.08 -34.65 -33.51
N PHE A 190 -15.27 -33.52 -32.83
CA PHE A 190 -16.50 -32.75 -32.86
C PHE A 190 -16.19 -31.25 -32.89
N SER A 191 -17.14 -30.46 -33.38
CA SER A 191 -17.06 -28.99 -33.31
C SER A 191 -18.35 -28.37 -32.81
N ILE A 192 -18.20 -27.35 -31.95
CA ILE A 192 -19.31 -26.60 -31.34
C ILE A 192 -19.17 -25.12 -31.72
N PRO A 193 -20.08 -24.56 -32.53
CA PRO A 193 -20.15 -23.12 -32.72
C PRO A 193 -20.78 -22.46 -31.49
N PHE A 194 -20.16 -21.41 -30.95
CA PHE A 194 -20.68 -20.69 -29.79
C PHE A 194 -20.47 -19.18 -29.91
N ASN A 195 -21.27 -18.38 -29.22
CA ASN A 195 -21.05 -16.93 -29.11
C ASN A 195 -20.70 -16.58 -27.65
N GLY A 196 -19.48 -16.09 -27.40
CA GLY A 196 -19.02 -15.88 -26.04
C GLY A 196 -17.55 -15.48 -25.90
N VAL A 197 -17.03 -15.58 -24.67
CA VAL A 197 -15.61 -15.38 -24.31
C VAL A 197 -14.93 -16.66 -23.84
N GLY A 198 -15.67 -17.77 -23.76
CA GLY A 198 -15.11 -19.06 -23.39
C GLY A 198 -16.15 -20.15 -23.45
N ILE A 199 -15.70 -21.40 -23.50
CA ILE A 199 -16.56 -22.57 -23.51
C ILE A 199 -15.98 -23.63 -22.57
N THR A 200 -16.88 -24.31 -21.86
CA THR A 200 -16.59 -25.41 -20.96
C THR A 200 -17.24 -26.66 -21.49
N VAL A 201 -16.47 -27.69 -21.83
CA VAL A 201 -17.01 -28.99 -22.23
C VAL A 201 -17.03 -29.94 -21.04
N VAL A 202 -18.17 -30.57 -20.80
CA VAL A 202 -18.40 -31.57 -19.77
C VAL A 202 -18.41 -32.94 -20.42
N VAL A 203 -17.46 -33.77 -20.03
CA VAL A 203 -17.29 -35.15 -20.52
C VAL A 203 -17.64 -36.10 -19.39
N ALA A 204 -18.54 -37.04 -19.65
CA ALA A 204 -18.89 -38.10 -18.72
C ALA A 204 -17.93 -39.30 -18.88
N VAL A 205 -17.36 -39.75 -17.77
CA VAL A 205 -16.38 -40.85 -17.73
C VAL A 205 -17.07 -42.12 -17.24
N ASP A 206 -16.93 -43.21 -18.00
CA ASP A 206 -17.34 -44.54 -17.53
C ASP A 206 -16.35 -45.03 -16.47
N GLU A 207 -16.76 -44.94 -15.21
CA GLU A 207 -15.88 -45.29 -14.09
C GLU A 207 -15.47 -46.77 -14.07
N LYS A 208 -16.16 -47.64 -14.83
CA LYS A 208 -15.92 -49.08 -14.88
C LYS A 208 -14.87 -49.47 -15.92
N GLN A 209 -14.51 -48.58 -16.83
CA GLN A 209 -13.61 -48.88 -17.93
C GLN A 209 -12.25 -48.21 -17.72
N GLU A 210 -11.18 -49.02 -17.77
CA GLU A 210 -9.81 -48.52 -17.69
C GLU A 210 -9.32 -48.05 -19.07
N GLY A 211 -8.55 -46.98 -19.11
CA GLY A 211 -7.94 -46.49 -20.33
C GLY A 211 -7.40 -45.07 -20.23
N ASN A 212 -6.82 -44.61 -21.33
CA ASN A 212 -6.36 -43.24 -21.49
C ASN A 212 -6.87 -42.68 -22.82
N TYR A 213 -7.23 -41.41 -22.83
CA TYR A 213 -7.44 -40.68 -24.07
C TYR A 213 -6.72 -39.33 -24.05
N THR A 214 -6.24 -38.91 -25.21
CA THR A 214 -5.64 -37.59 -25.45
C THR A 214 -6.61 -36.77 -26.29
N VAL A 215 -7.00 -35.62 -25.76
CA VAL A 215 -7.86 -34.64 -26.43
C VAL A 215 -7.00 -33.49 -26.93
N GLN A 216 -7.11 -33.17 -28.21
CA GLN A 216 -6.60 -31.91 -28.77
C GLN A 216 -7.76 -30.97 -29.03
N TYR A 217 -7.64 -29.70 -28.65
CA TYR A 217 -8.66 -28.71 -28.97
C TYR A 217 -8.07 -27.37 -29.41
N SER A 218 -8.82 -26.63 -30.22
CA SER A 218 -8.52 -25.24 -30.59
C SER A 218 -9.82 -24.44 -30.66
N ILE A 219 -9.75 -23.14 -30.40
CA ILE A 219 -10.86 -22.21 -30.67
C ILE A 219 -10.48 -21.45 -31.94
N ASP A 220 -11.30 -21.55 -32.96
CA ASP A 220 -11.04 -20.97 -34.28
C ASP A 220 -9.66 -21.43 -34.82
N GLU A 221 -8.86 -20.49 -35.32
CA GLU A 221 -7.49 -20.69 -35.80
C GLU A 221 -6.42 -20.54 -34.68
N SER A 222 -6.80 -20.66 -33.40
CA SER A 222 -5.86 -20.57 -32.28
C SER A 222 -4.86 -21.74 -32.25
N ALA A 223 -3.79 -21.59 -31.46
CA ALA A 223 -2.91 -22.70 -31.17
C ALA A 223 -3.70 -23.88 -30.56
N THR A 224 -3.34 -25.09 -30.98
CA THR A 224 -3.92 -26.33 -30.45
C THR A 224 -3.40 -26.61 -29.04
N HIS A 225 -4.32 -26.92 -28.14
CA HIS A 225 -4.05 -27.36 -26.78
C HIS A 225 -4.22 -28.88 -26.69
N VAL A 226 -3.43 -29.54 -25.84
CA VAL A 226 -3.44 -31.00 -25.66
C VAL A 226 -3.71 -31.32 -24.20
N ILE A 227 -4.66 -32.21 -23.93
CA ILE A 227 -5.01 -32.72 -22.61
C ILE A 227 -4.94 -34.24 -22.64
N ASP A 228 -4.10 -34.81 -21.77
CA ASP A 228 -4.01 -36.25 -21.57
C ASP A 228 -4.83 -36.66 -20.35
N VAL A 229 -5.71 -37.63 -20.52
CA VAL A 229 -6.61 -38.14 -19.47
C VAL A 229 -6.36 -39.62 -19.29
N SER A 230 -6.16 -40.06 -18.05
CA SER A 230 -5.98 -41.46 -17.67
C SER A 230 -6.95 -41.84 -16.56
N TRP A 231 -7.64 -42.98 -16.69
CA TRP A 231 -8.68 -43.42 -15.75
C TRP A 231 -8.62 -44.94 -15.49
N PRO A 232 -8.63 -45.33 -14.21
CA PRO A 232 -7.42 -45.57 -13.44
C PRO A 232 -6.69 -46.87 -13.86
N PRO A 233 -5.36 -46.95 -13.70
CA PRO A 233 -4.65 -48.22 -13.64
C PRO A 233 -4.91 -48.95 -12.30
N SER A 234 -5.03 -50.27 -12.37
CA SER A 234 -5.61 -51.22 -11.41
C SER A 234 -5.01 -51.34 -10.00
N ASP A 235 -4.14 -50.42 -9.54
CA ASP A 235 -3.39 -50.56 -8.27
C ASP A 235 -3.64 -49.47 -7.21
N LEU A 236 -4.55 -48.53 -7.45
CA LEU A 236 -4.91 -47.51 -6.46
C LEU A 236 -6.25 -47.85 -5.80
N ALA A 237 -6.19 -48.75 -4.82
CA ALA A 237 -7.15 -48.77 -3.71
C ALA A 237 -6.93 -47.48 -2.88
N ILE A 238 -7.47 -46.36 -3.35
CA ILE A 238 -7.39 -45.07 -2.65
C ILE A 238 -8.33 -45.13 -1.45
N THR A 239 -7.79 -45.61 -0.33
CA THR A 239 -8.31 -45.32 1.00
C THR A 239 -8.17 -43.82 1.24
N GLY A 240 -9.15 -43.03 0.82
CA GLY A 240 -9.20 -41.59 1.11
C GLY A 240 -9.76 -40.68 0.03
N LEU A 241 -10.04 -41.17 -1.18
CA LEU A 241 -10.95 -40.48 -2.11
C LEU A 241 -12.32 -41.10 -1.93
N SER A 242 -13.23 -40.36 -1.31
CA SER A 242 -14.65 -40.64 -1.46
C SER A 242 -14.95 -40.73 -2.95
N ARG A 243 -15.65 -41.78 -3.38
CA ARG A 243 -16.31 -41.91 -4.69
C ARG A 243 -17.43 -40.85 -4.82
N THR A 244 -17.11 -39.59 -4.60
CA THR A 244 -18.06 -38.48 -4.78
C THR A 244 -18.12 -38.17 -6.26
N ALA A 245 -19.11 -38.82 -6.87
CA ALA A 245 -19.92 -38.40 -8.00
C ALA A 245 -19.20 -38.11 -9.32
N GLY A 246 -19.20 -39.13 -10.19
CA GLY A 246 -19.27 -39.02 -11.63
C GLY A 246 -18.11 -38.29 -12.26
N GLY A 247 -17.16 -39.03 -12.82
CA GLY A 247 -16.01 -38.48 -13.54
C GLY A 247 -16.44 -37.49 -14.63
N ILE A 248 -16.62 -36.23 -14.23
CA ILE A 248 -16.87 -35.09 -15.08
C ILE A 248 -15.50 -34.47 -15.33
N LEU A 249 -15.03 -34.58 -16.58
CA LEU A 249 -13.86 -33.85 -17.02
C LEU A 249 -14.32 -32.53 -17.65
N THR A 250 -13.80 -31.43 -17.13
CA THR A 250 -14.08 -30.08 -17.61
C THR A 250 -12.95 -29.63 -18.53
N LEU A 251 -13.23 -29.45 -19.82
CA LEU A 251 -12.30 -28.82 -20.76
C LEU A 251 -12.62 -27.33 -20.83
N LEU A 252 -11.75 -26.48 -20.27
CA LEU A 252 -11.88 -25.03 -20.35
C LEU A 252 -11.12 -24.49 -21.55
N ALA A 253 -11.82 -23.77 -22.43
CA ALA A 253 -11.21 -23.09 -23.56
C ALA A 253 -11.63 -21.61 -23.54
N ASP A 254 -10.67 -20.71 -23.30
CA ASP A 254 -10.90 -19.27 -23.23
C ASP A 254 -10.74 -18.63 -24.61
N ALA A 255 -11.78 -17.96 -25.11
CA ALA A 255 -11.69 -17.10 -26.28
C ALA A 255 -11.21 -15.71 -25.83
N THR A 256 -10.18 -15.18 -26.49
CA THR A 256 -9.54 -13.92 -26.05
C THR A 256 -10.39 -12.67 -26.27
N LEU A 257 -11.43 -12.76 -27.10
CA LEU A 257 -12.31 -11.64 -27.45
C LEU A 257 -13.77 -12.11 -27.49
N PRO A 258 -14.74 -11.29 -27.10
CA PRO A 258 -16.15 -11.49 -27.41
C PRO A 258 -16.40 -11.77 -28.89
N GLY A 259 -17.12 -12.84 -29.22
CA GLY A 259 -17.56 -13.06 -30.60
C GLY A 259 -18.13 -14.44 -30.88
N ASN A 260 -18.40 -14.68 -32.15
CA ASN A 260 -18.72 -16.01 -32.66
C ASN A 260 -17.42 -16.81 -32.82
N HIS A 261 -17.37 -17.94 -32.14
CA HIS A 261 -16.24 -18.85 -32.09
C HIS A 261 -16.66 -20.26 -32.48
N THR A 262 -15.71 -21.08 -32.90
CA THR A 262 -15.91 -22.52 -33.07
C THR A 262 -14.86 -23.27 -32.27
N LEU A 263 -15.31 -24.06 -31.29
CA LEU A 263 -14.45 -25.02 -30.61
C LEU A 263 -14.29 -26.24 -31.53
N HIS A 264 -13.05 -26.60 -31.85
CA HIS A 264 -12.70 -27.84 -32.52
C HIS A 264 -12.03 -28.79 -31.52
N VAL A 265 -12.52 -30.02 -31.40
CA VAL A 265 -11.98 -31.04 -30.48
C VAL A 265 -11.71 -32.32 -31.23
N THR A 266 -10.50 -32.86 -31.15
CA THR A 266 -10.05 -34.11 -31.81
C THR A 266 -9.45 -35.07 -30.78
N LEU A 267 -9.89 -36.33 -30.80
CA LEU A 267 -9.35 -37.39 -29.98
C LEU A 267 -8.12 -38.00 -30.68
N THR A 268 -6.92 -37.65 -30.26
CA THR A 268 -5.69 -38.03 -30.99
C THR A 268 -5.06 -39.33 -30.53
N ASN A 269 -5.45 -39.82 -29.35
CA ASN A 269 -5.04 -41.11 -28.85
C ASN A 269 -6.15 -41.63 -27.96
N ILE A 270 -6.60 -42.86 -28.18
CA ILE A 270 -7.47 -43.58 -27.25
C ILE A 270 -6.84 -44.95 -27.07
N SER A 271 -6.60 -45.32 -25.82
CA SER A 271 -5.99 -46.58 -25.41
C SER A 271 -6.79 -47.18 -24.26
N GLY A 272 -6.95 -48.51 -24.26
CA GLY A 272 -7.83 -49.19 -23.30
C GLY A 272 -9.29 -49.24 -23.77
N GLN A 273 -10.21 -49.43 -22.82
CA GLN A 273 -11.65 -49.50 -23.09
C GLN A 273 -12.36 -48.17 -22.81
N LEU A 274 -11.76 -47.28 -22.00
CA LEU A 274 -12.36 -46.01 -21.61
C LEU A 274 -12.83 -45.16 -22.82
N PRO A 275 -14.15 -44.96 -22.99
CA PRO A 275 -14.68 -44.10 -24.03
C PRO A 275 -14.59 -42.62 -23.63
N PHE A 276 -14.41 -41.74 -24.61
CA PHE A 276 -14.68 -40.31 -24.46
C PHE A 276 -16.18 -40.08 -24.66
N SER A 277 -16.91 -39.64 -23.63
CA SER A 277 -18.37 -39.43 -23.71
C SER A 277 -18.70 -37.95 -23.50
N LEU A 278 -19.05 -37.24 -24.58
CA LEU A 278 -19.51 -35.86 -24.52
C LEU A 278 -20.94 -35.82 -23.97
N ASP A 279 -21.12 -35.11 -22.86
CA ASP A 279 -22.41 -34.93 -22.19
C ASP A 279 -23.04 -33.58 -22.59
N TYR A 280 -22.42 -32.47 -22.20
CA TYR A 280 -22.85 -31.14 -22.67
C TYR A 280 -21.68 -30.17 -22.71
N ALA A 281 -21.87 -29.00 -23.32
CA ALA A 281 -20.95 -27.89 -23.24
C ALA A 281 -21.68 -26.60 -22.81
N VAL A 282 -20.97 -25.71 -22.11
CA VAL A 282 -21.49 -24.43 -21.64
C VAL A 282 -20.60 -23.31 -22.16
N ALA A 283 -21.11 -22.47 -23.05
CA ALA A 283 -20.42 -21.26 -23.49
C ALA A 283 -20.77 -20.08 -22.59
N THR A 284 -19.76 -19.31 -22.21
CA THR A 284 -19.89 -18.09 -21.40
C THR A 284 -20.12 -16.90 -22.31
N GLY A 285 -21.27 -16.24 -22.20
CA GLY A 285 -21.60 -15.05 -22.98
C GLY A 285 -20.59 -13.91 -22.83
N ALA A 286 -20.46 -13.10 -23.87
CA ALA A 286 -19.66 -11.89 -23.86
C ALA A 286 -20.26 -10.85 -22.92
N LEU A 287 -19.62 -10.64 -21.76
CA LEU A 287 -19.93 -9.49 -20.92
C LEU A 287 -19.85 -8.21 -21.77
N ASP A 288 -21.00 -7.59 -22.05
CA ASP A 288 -21.07 -6.32 -22.76
C ASP A 288 -20.05 -5.36 -22.16
N SER A 289 -19.06 -4.98 -22.95
CA SER A 289 -18.05 -4.00 -22.55
C SER A 289 -18.67 -2.64 -22.18
N ASP A 290 -19.94 -2.42 -22.53
CA ASP A 290 -20.75 -1.25 -22.17
C ASP A 290 -21.46 -1.35 -20.81
N ALA A 291 -21.29 -2.44 -20.05
CA ALA A 291 -21.69 -2.55 -18.64
C ALA A 291 -20.78 -1.71 -17.70
N SER A 292 -20.61 -0.43 -18.03
CA SER A 292 -20.05 0.64 -17.19
C SER A 292 -20.91 0.96 -15.96
N TRP A 293 -21.98 0.21 -15.70
CA TRP A 293 -22.85 0.38 -14.54
C TRP A 293 -22.27 -0.19 -13.24
N TYR A 294 -21.18 -0.97 -13.28
CA TYR A 294 -20.34 -1.24 -12.11
C TYR A 294 -19.33 -0.10 -11.87
N HIS A 295 -19.85 1.10 -11.62
CA HIS A 295 -19.09 2.10 -10.87
C HIS A 295 -19.15 1.72 -9.38
N PRO A 296 -18.02 1.37 -8.72
CA PRO A 296 -18.02 1.25 -7.28
C PRO A 296 -18.36 2.63 -6.73
N ASN A 297 -19.57 2.77 -6.16
CA ASN A 297 -20.10 3.90 -5.41
C ASN A 297 -19.65 5.30 -5.85
N ARG A 298 -20.60 6.17 -6.24
CA ARG A 298 -20.35 7.61 -6.54
C ARG A 298 -19.64 8.41 -5.42
N TYR A 299 -19.44 7.82 -4.23
CA TYR A 299 -18.59 8.34 -3.15
C TYR A 299 -17.08 8.08 -3.34
N PHE A 300 -16.69 7.14 -4.20
CA PHE A 300 -15.31 6.74 -4.46
C PHE A 300 -14.50 7.82 -5.19
N PHE A 301 -15.17 8.65 -6.00
CA PHE A 301 -14.55 9.84 -6.56
C PHE A 301 -14.39 10.94 -5.51
N LEU A 302 -15.14 10.98 -4.41
CA LEU A 302 -15.08 12.13 -3.51
C LEU A 302 -13.74 12.27 -2.80
N VAL A 303 -13.01 11.20 -2.48
CA VAL A 303 -11.70 11.31 -1.80
C VAL A 303 -10.57 11.69 -2.76
N PRO A 304 -10.38 11.04 -3.93
CA PRO A 304 -9.44 11.50 -4.94
C PRO A 304 -9.85 12.83 -5.58
N VAL A 305 -11.15 13.13 -5.74
CA VAL A 305 -11.65 14.42 -6.26
C VAL A 305 -11.56 15.50 -5.20
N VAL A 306 -11.77 15.24 -3.91
CA VAL A 306 -11.43 16.23 -2.85
C VAL A 306 -9.92 16.40 -2.77
N TRP A 307 -9.12 15.34 -2.91
CA TRP A 307 -7.66 15.46 -2.94
C TRP A 307 -7.19 16.24 -4.18
N VAL A 308 -7.73 15.94 -5.37
CA VAL A 308 -7.45 16.65 -6.63
C VAL A 308 -8.05 18.05 -6.59
N LEU A 309 -9.22 18.29 -6.02
CA LEU A 309 -9.81 19.63 -5.86
C LEU A 309 -9.01 20.45 -4.86
N VAL A 310 -8.65 19.91 -3.70
CA VAL A 310 -7.82 20.61 -2.71
C VAL A 310 -6.44 20.90 -3.31
N ASN A 311 -5.82 19.95 -4.01
CA ASN A 311 -4.55 20.18 -4.69
C ASN A 311 -4.70 21.13 -5.89
N SER A 312 -5.77 21.06 -6.67
CA SER A 312 -6.02 21.91 -7.84
C SER A 312 -6.43 23.32 -7.46
N ILE A 313 -7.21 23.49 -6.39
CA ILE A 313 -7.55 24.76 -5.76
C ILE A 313 -6.27 25.37 -5.16
N SER A 314 -5.46 24.57 -4.47
CA SER A 314 -4.15 25.00 -3.98
C SER A 314 -3.22 25.42 -5.12
N LEU A 315 -3.14 24.66 -6.21
CA LEU A 315 -2.36 24.94 -7.42
C LEU A 315 -2.90 26.14 -8.22
N PHE A 316 -4.22 26.35 -8.21
CA PHE A 316 -4.86 27.50 -8.85
C PHE A 316 -4.59 28.79 -8.07
N PHE A 317 -4.72 28.76 -6.74
CA PHE A 317 -4.29 29.86 -5.88
C PHE A 317 -2.77 30.08 -5.96
N PHE A 318 -1.97 29.01 -6.05
CA PHE A 318 -0.53 29.04 -6.30
C PHE A 318 -0.20 29.78 -7.59
N ARG A 319 -0.84 29.44 -8.72
CA ARG A 319 -0.61 30.12 -10.02
C ARG A 319 -0.99 31.61 -9.96
N ARG A 320 -2.17 31.95 -9.43
CA ARG A 320 -2.64 33.35 -9.38
C ARG A 320 -1.83 34.22 -8.42
N ARG A 321 -1.40 33.70 -7.28
CA ARG A 321 -0.56 34.45 -6.33
C ARG A 321 0.90 34.50 -6.74
N ILE A 322 1.47 33.48 -7.42
CA ILE A 322 2.80 33.59 -8.03
C ILE A 322 2.81 34.76 -9.01
N ILE A 323 1.82 34.86 -9.90
CA ILE A 323 1.74 35.97 -10.85
C ILE A 323 1.63 37.32 -10.13
N ARG A 324 0.88 37.41 -9.02
CA ARG A 324 0.76 38.65 -8.22
C ARG A 324 2.01 38.97 -7.40
N CYS A 325 2.67 37.98 -6.80
CA CYS A 325 3.92 38.16 -6.06
C CYS A 325 5.06 38.52 -7.00
N PHE A 326 5.15 37.90 -8.19
CA PHE A 326 6.12 38.29 -9.22
C PHE A 326 5.88 39.72 -9.69
N ARG A 327 4.61 40.13 -9.86
CA ARG A 327 4.24 41.52 -10.19
C ARG A 327 4.54 42.50 -9.05
N ARG A 328 4.30 42.13 -7.79
CA ARG A 328 4.61 42.96 -6.60
C ARG A 328 6.10 43.03 -6.30
N TRP A 329 6.85 41.95 -6.47
CA TRP A 329 8.31 41.92 -6.39
C TRP A 329 8.91 42.84 -7.46
N ARG A 330 8.38 42.79 -8.68
CA ARG A 330 8.78 43.71 -9.76
C ARG A 330 8.41 45.18 -9.48
N ALA A 331 7.34 45.43 -8.72
CA ALA A 331 6.87 46.78 -8.39
C ALA A 331 7.40 47.33 -7.05
N GLY A 332 7.84 46.47 -6.13
CA GLY A 332 8.23 46.81 -4.75
C GLY A 332 9.70 47.19 -4.58
N LYS A 333 10.49 47.14 -5.66
CA LYS A 333 11.90 47.58 -5.69
C LYS A 333 12.13 49.04 -5.27
N SER A 334 11.08 49.84 -5.09
CA SER A 334 11.18 51.27 -4.75
C SER A 334 10.65 51.68 -3.37
N ALA A 335 10.07 50.78 -2.56
CA ALA A 335 9.33 51.18 -1.34
C ALA A 335 9.75 50.48 -0.02
N GLY A 336 10.63 49.48 -0.08
CA GLY A 336 11.04 48.71 1.11
C GLY A 336 12.21 49.28 1.92
N GLN A 337 12.84 50.36 1.46
CA GLN A 337 14.11 50.86 2.02
C GLN A 337 13.97 51.61 3.36
N ASP A 338 12.81 52.18 3.68
CA ASP A 338 12.72 53.12 4.81
C ASP A 338 12.35 52.50 6.18
N ILE A 339 11.95 51.22 6.23
CA ILE A 339 11.35 50.64 7.46
C ILE A 339 12.38 49.86 8.32
N GLN A 340 13.48 49.34 7.76
CA GLN A 340 14.43 48.53 8.55
C GLN A 340 15.46 49.34 9.35
N LEU A 341 15.73 50.60 8.98
CA LEU A 341 16.68 51.46 9.71
C LEU A 341 16.12 52.04 11.03
N ALA A 342 14.80 52.02 11.23
CA ALA A 342 14.17 52.60 12.42
C ALA A 342 14.14 51.68 13.66
N ALA A 343 14.44 50.38 13.52
CA ALA A 343 14.30 49.40 14.61
C ALA A 343 15.58 49.19 15.46
N LEU A 344 16.71 49.78 15.07
CA LEU A 344 17.96 49.75 15.84
C LEU A 344 18.12 51.10 16.56
N GLY A 345 17.53 51.20 17.75
CA GLY A 345 17.65 52.39 18.59
C GLY A 345 19.11 52.79 18.85
N PRO A 346 19.40 54.09 19.01
CA PRO A 346 20.77 54.57 19.18
C PRO A 346 21.32 54.11 20.54
N LYS A 347 22.24 53.14 20.52
CA LYS A 347 23.14 52.87 21.64
C LYS A 347 24.42 53.70 21.47
N ASN A 348 24.79 54.39 22.55
CA ASN A 348 25.92 55.30 22.70
C ASN A 348 27.18 54.91 21.88
N PRO A 349 27.68 55.79 21.00
CA PRO A 349 28.92 55.59 20.26
C PRO A 349 30.06 56.34 20.95
N GLU A 350 30.53 55.86 22.10
CA GLU A 350 31.80 56.33 22.66
C GLU A 350 32.66 55.11 22.99
N HIS A 351 33.85 55.05 22.36
CA HIS A 351 34.91 54.05 22.53
C HIS A 351 34.91 52.77 21.67
N ASP A 352 34.84 52.89 20.33
CA ASP A 352 35.58 51.92 19.52
C ASP A 352 35.98 52.46 18.12
N PRO A 353 37.26 52.84 17.88
CA PRO A 353 37.69 53.38 16.59
C PRO A 353 37.62 52.38 15.42
N LEU A 354 37.56 51.06 15.70
CA LEU A 354 37.45 50.02 14.67
C LEU A 354 36.04 49.89 14.05
N ILE A 355 35.00 50.37 14.72
CA ILE A 355 33.61 50.33 14.21
C ILE A 355 33.35 51.45 13.18
N SER A 356 34.11 52.55 13.24
CA SER A 356 33.95 53.69 12.33
C SER A 356 34.31 53.35 10.88
N THR A 357 35.25 52.44 10.66
CA THR A 357 35.71 52.04 9.32
C THR A 357 34.71 51.11 8.62
N ALA A 358 33.97 50.30 9.36
CA ALA A 358 32.91 49.44 8.80
C ALA A 358 31.68 50.23 8.32
N ARG A 359 31.44 51.43 8.88
CA ARG A 359 30.33 52.32 8.46
C ARG A 359 30.53 52.98 7.10
N ASN A 360 31.74 52.98 6.55
CA ASN A 360 32.05 53.64 5.27
C ASN A 360 31.95 52.72 4.04
N LEU A 361 31.51 51.47 4.19
CA LEU A 361 31.12 50.64 3.05
C LEU A 361 29.88 51.28 2.39
N PRO A 362 29.90 51.58 1.08
CA PRO A 362 28.77 52.20 0.41
C PRO A 362 27.54 51.31 0.56
N ALA A 363 26.47 51.86 1.15
CA ALA A 363 25.24 51.12 1.51
C ALA A 363 24.69 50.24 0.38
N GLY A 364 24.89 50.63 -0.89
CA GLY A 364 24.45 49.86 -2.05
C GLY A 364 25.19 48.53 -2.32
N LEU A 365 26.40 48.31 -1.79
CA LEU A 365 27.17 47.08 -2.06
C LEU A 365 26.83 45.93 -1.10
N ALA A 366 26.49 46.26 0.15
CA ALA A 366 25.99 45.28 1.11
C ALA A 366 24.61 44.76 0.66
N ASP A 367 23.70 45.67 0.26
CA ASP A 367 22.32 45.31 -0.08
C ASP A 367 22.20 44.45 -1.36
N ALA A 368 23.07 44.65 -2.36
CA ALA A 368 23.02 43.88 -3.61
C ALA A 368 23.56 42.44 -3.47
N TYR A 369 24.37 42.14 -2.45
CA TYR A 369 25.04 40.85 -2.30
C TYR A 369 24.23 39.83 -1.48
N TYR A 370 23.36 40.28 -0.57
CA TYR A 370 22.56 39.40 0.31
C TYR A 370 21.19 38.98 -0.26
N ASP A 371 20.74 39.57 -1.38
CA ASP A 371 19.38 39.43 -1.93
C ASP A 371 19.09 38.05 -2.58
N LYS A 372 20.09 37.15 -2.69
CA LYS A 372 19.89 35.81 -3.31
C LYS A 372 19.20 34.80 -2.38
N GLY A 373 19.13 35.09 -1.07
CA GLY A 373 18.33 34.33 -0.11
C GLY A 373 16.82 34.47 -0.30
N ASP A 374 16.37 35.44 -1.09
CA ASP A 374 14.96 35.77 -1.30
C ASP A 374 14.11 34.60 -1.79
N LEU A 375 14.68 33.67 -2.57
CA LEU A 375 13.91 32.53 -3.05
C LEU A 375 13.45 31.64 -1.88
N GLN A 376 14.34 31.32 -0.93
CA GLN A 376 13.95 30.50 0.23
C GLN A 376 12.99 31.26 1.15
N ALA A 377 13.21 32.56 1.35
CA ALA A 377 12.28 33.42 2.07
C ALA A 377 10.88 33.42 1.42
N LEU A 378 10.83 33.46 0.08
CA LEU A 378 9.62 33.45 -0.72
C LEU A 378 8.90 32.09 -0.65
N TYR A 379 9.62 30.98 -0.72
CA TYR A 379 9.04 29.63 -0.66
C TYR A 379 8.59 29.21 0.75
N THR A 380 9.20 29.77 1.80
CA THR A 380 8.90 29.40 3.19
C THR A 380 7.40 29.55 3.56
N PRO A 381 6.73 30.69 3.31
CA PRO A 381 5.29 30.78 3.54
C PRO A 381 4.50 29.73 2.75
N TRP A 382 4.89 29.44 1.52
CA TRP A 382 4.21 28.46 0.68
C TRP A 382 4.31 27.04 1.22
N THR A 383 5.52 26.61 1.61
CA THR A 383 5.71 25.29 2.19
C THR A 383 4.92 25.13 3.47
N LEU A 384 4.84 26.17 4.30
CA LEU A 384 4.01 26.17 5.51
C LEU A 384 2.52 26.09 5.21
N TRP A 385 2.02 26.86 4.24
CA TRP A 385 0.61 26.81 3.83
C TRP A 385 0.23 25.46 3.23
N LEU A 386 1.06 24.90 2.33
CA LEU A 386 0.86 23.59 1.73
C LEU A 386 0.85 22.49 2.79
N SER A 387 1.77 22.57 3.75
CA SER A 387 1.86 21.60 4.85
C SER A 387 0.65 21.67 5.77
N LEU A 388 0.21 22.88 6.13
CA LEU A 388 -0.99 23.08 6.94
C LEU A 388 -2.24 22.60 6.20
N ALA A 389 -2.35 22.92 4.90
CA ALA A 389 -3.46 22.47 4.05
C ALA A 389 -3.50 20.94 3.94
N LEU A 390 -2.35 20.27 3.78
CA LEU A 390 -2.31 18.81 3.81
C LEU A 390 -2.70 18.27 5.19
N GLY A 391 -2.16 18.82 6.27
CA GLY A 391 -2.49 18.40 7.63
C GLY A 391 -4.01 18.45 7.87
N ILE A 392 -4.65 19.56 7.47
CA ILE A 392 -6.12 19.72 7.53
C ILE A 392 -6.82 18.71 6.61
N ALA A 393 -6.34 18.50 5.38
CA ALA A 393 -6.93 17.55 4.44
C ALA A 393 -6.87 16.10 4.95
N LEU A 394 -5.81 15.71 5.65
CA LEU A 394 -5.69 14.40 6.29
C LEU A 394 -6.65 14.26 7.47
N ILE A 395 -6.79 15.30 8.30
CA ILE A 395 -7.77 15.32 9.40
C ILE A 395 -9.19 15.18 8.84
N LEU A 396 -9.55 15.96 7.82
CA LEU A 396 -10.87 15.91 7.20
C LEU A 396 -11.12 14.56 6.52
N SER A 397 -10.12 14.00 5.82
CA SER A 397 -10.21 12.65 5.24
C SER A 397 -10.48 11.59 6.30
N GLY A 398 -9.77 11.64 7.45
CA GLY A 398 -10.03 10.73 8.57
C GLY A 398 -11.45 10.90 9.13
N ILE A 399 -11.92 12.14 9.33
CA ILE A 399 -13.31 12.40 9.78
C ILE A 399 -14.32 11.84 8.77
N VAL A 400 -14.10 12.02 7.47
CA VAL A 400 -14.95 11.48 6.41
C VAL A 400 -14.96 9.96 6.43
N VAL A 401 -13.80 9.30 6.55
CA VAL A 401 -13.68 7.84 6.70
C VAL A 401 -14.52 7.37 7.89
N ARG A 402 -14.43 8.05 9.04
CA ARG A 402 -15.24 7.75 10.24
C ARG A 402 -16.74 7.93 10.03
N ILE A 403 -17.16 8.98 9.32
CA ILE A 403 -18.59 9.23 9.03
C ILE A 403 -19.13 8.17 8.08
N ILE A 404 -18.37 7.79 7.05
CA ILE A 404 -18.76 6.78 6.06
C ILE A 404 -18.89 5.41 6.74
N SER A 405 -17.92 5.04 7.57
CA SER A 405 -17.94 3.77 8.29
C SER A 405 -19.07 3.72 9.32
N GLY A 406 -19.27 4.79 10.10
CA GLY A 406 -20.36 4.86 11.09
C GLY A 406 -21.77 4.92 10.51
N ARG A 407 -21.94 5.22 9.21
CA ARG A 407 -23.24 5.21 8.52
C ARG A 407 -23.54 3.90 7.78
N GLY A 408 -22.62 2.94 7.75
CA GLY A 408 -22.82 1.67 7.05
C GLY A 408 -22.93 1.79 5.52
N ILE A 409 -22.48 2.90 4.92
CA ILE A 409 -22.71 3.24 3.49
C ILE A 409 -21.76 2.48 2.52
N VAL A 410 -20.83 1.65 3.02
CA VAL A 410 -19.86 0.93 2.17
C VAL A 410 -20.49 -0.35 1.58
N GLY A 411 -21.41 -0.18 0.64
CA GLY A 411 -22.18 -1.26 0.00
C GLY A 411 -21.39 -2.25 -0.88
N GLY A 412 -20.06 -2.13 -1.01
CA GLY A 412 -19.26 -3.09 -1.80
C GLY A 412 -18.55 -4.17 -0.97
N ALA A 413 -18.17 -3.85 0.27
CA ALA A 413 -17.50 -4.79 1.18
C ALA A 413 -18.48 -5.38 2.21
N ALA A 414 -19.54 -4.64 2.54
CA ALA A 414 -20.62 -5.14 3.41
C ALA A 414 -21.30 -6.37 2.81
N ASP A 415 -21.48 -6.44 1.49
CA ASP A 415 -22.15 -7.59 0.85
C ASP A 415 -21.25 -8.84 0.73
N ILE A 416 -19.92 -8.67 0.69
CA ILE A 416 -18.98 -9.81 0.73
C ILE A 416 -18.77 -10.32 2.17
N LEU A 417 -18.89 -9.45 3.19
CA LEU A 417 -18.66 -9.81 4.59
C LEU A 417 -19.94 -10.13 5.39
N LYS A 418 -21.14 -9.76 4.90
CA LYS A 418 -22.43 -10.23 5.44
C LYS A 418 -22.61 -11.75 5.33
N ILE A 419 -21.84 -12.41 4.46
CA ILE A 419 -21.82 -13.87 4.30
C ILE A 419 -21.21 -14.55 5.54
N ALA A 420 -20.35 -13.85 6.31
CA ALA A 420 -19.83 -14.33 7.59
C ALA A 420 -20.74 -13.87 8.75
N ASN A 421 -21.77 -14.66 9.04
CA ASN A 421 -23.01 -14.28 9.73
C ASN A 421 -22.97 -13.74 11.19
N ARG A 422 -21.82 -13.40 11.83
CA ARG A 422 -21.83 -12.92 13.24
C ARG A 422 -20.84 -11.83 13.71
N PRO A 423 -19.69 -11.49 13.08
CA PRO A 423 -18.80 -10.45 13.62
C PRO A 423 -18.98 -9.04 13.03
N LEU A 424 -19.92 -8.82 12.10
CA LEU A 424 -19.97 -7.57 11.31
C LEU A 424 -20.48 -6.34 12.10
N ASP A 425 -21.42 -6.52 13.03
CA ASP A 425 -21.96 -5.40 13.81
C ASP A 425 -20.91 -4.75 14.71
N GLU A 426 -19.85 -5.47 15.08
CA GLU A 426 -18.71 -4.92 15.84
C GLU A 426 -17.67 -4.26 14.94
N ALA A 427 -17.24 -4.91 13.85
CA ALA A 427 -16.27 -4.33 12.93
C ALA A 427 -16.78 -3.05 12.24
N GLN A 428 -18.09 -2.97 11.97
CA GLN A 428 -18.72 -1.78 11.38
C GLN A 428 -18.91 -0.65 12.42
N ARG A 429 -19.08 -0.99 13.71
CA ARG A 429 -19.01 0.00 14.81
C ARG A 429 -17.61 0.59 14.97
N ASP A 430 -16.57 -0.17 14.64
CA ASP A 430 -15.16 0.23 14.86
C ASP A 430 -14.58 1.16 13.79
N GLY A 431 -15.35 1.45 12.73
CA GLY A 431 -15.12 2.65 11.91
C GLY A 431 -14.20 2.47 10.69
N TRP A 432 -14.09 1.26 10.15
CA TRP A 432 -13.14 0.93 9.08
C TRP A 432 -13.74 1.09 7.67
N VAL A 433 -12.89 1.43 6.68
CA VAL A 433 -13.29 1.45 5.26
C VAL A 433 -12.37 0.53 4.47
N ALA A 434 -12.90 -0.57 3.94
CA ALA A 434 -12.17 -1.51 3.10
C ALA A 434 -12.36 -1.20 1.61
N THR A 435 -11.28 -1.25 0.83
CA THR A 435 -11.31 -1.21 -0.63
C THR A 435 -10.52 -2.37 -1.21
N SER A 436 -10.96 -2.95 -2.32
CA SER A 436 -10.13 -3.89 -3.09
C SER A 436 -9.03 -3.10 -3.80
N MET A 437 -7.77 -3.48 -3.62
CA MET A 437 -6.65 -2.91 -4.35
C MET A 437 -5.70 -4.03 -4.74
N SER A 438 -5.14 -3.99 -5.96
CA SER A 438 -4.08 -4.94 -6.32
C SER A 438 -2.89 -4.77 -5.37
N SER A 439 -2.10 -5.84 -5.17
CA SER A 439 -0.89 -5.78 -4.35
C SER A 439 0.08 -4.69 -4.82
N THR A 440 0.24 -4.53 -6.13
CA THR A 440 0.99 -3.43 -6.76
C THR A 440 0.38 -2.07 -6.44
N GLY A 441 -0.93 -1.91 -6.55
CA GLY A 441 -1.62 -0.66 -6.24
C GLY A 441 -1.40 -0.23 -4.78
N ARG A 442 -1.51 -1.17 -3.84
CA ARG A 442 -1.24 -0.92 -2.40
C ARG A 442 0.20 -0.46 -2.18
N THR A 443 1.15 -1.16 -2.80
CA THR A 443 2.59 -0.88 -2.69
C THR A 443 2.91 0.52 -3.21
N LEU A 444 2.39 0.88 -4.39
CA LEU A 444 2.56 2.20 -4.99
C LEU A 444 1.90 3.31 -4.17
N PHE A 445 0.71 3.06 -3.62
CA PHE A 445 0.04 4.01 -2.72
C PHE A 445 0.88 4.26 -1.47
N SER A 446 1.33 3.20 -0.79
CA SER A 446 2.16 3.29 0.42
C SER A 446 3.48 4.03 0.15
N LEU A 447 4.15 3.72 -0.96
CA LEU A 447 5.37 4.40 -1.38
C LEU A 447 5.13 5.88 -1.69
N GLY A 448 4.10 6.18 -2.48
CA GLY A 448 3.74 7.55 -2.86
C GLY A 448 3.37 8.40 -1.64
N PHE A 449 2.57 7.84 -0.73
CA PHE A 449 2.16 8.51 0.50
C PHE A 449 3.35 8.79 1.43
N THR A 450 4.21 7.79 1.66
CA THR A 450 5.42 7.94 2.48
C THR A 450 6.39 8.96 1.88
N THR A 451 6.54 8.96 0.56
CA THR A 451 7.36 9.92 -0.17
C THR A 451 6.83 11.34 0.03
N ALA A 452 5.52 11.55 -0.12
CA ALA A 452 4.88 12.84 0.08
C ALA A 452 5.08 13.35 1.52
N LEU A 453 4.85 12.51 2.53
CA LEU A 453 5.07 12.87 3.93
C LEU A 453 6.55 13.22 4.22
N THR A 454 7.48 12.44 3.67
CA THR A 454 8.92 12.67 3.86
C THR A 454 9.36 14.00 3.25
N LEU A 455 8.88 14.30 2.03
CA LEU A 455 9.14 15.58 1.38
C LEU A 455 8.58 16.74 2.19
N ILE A 456 7.33 16.62 2.65
CA ILE A 456 6.65 17.67 3.41
C ILE A 456 7.35 17.94 4.73
N ASN A 457 7.68 16.90 5.49
CA ASN A 457 8.43 17.06 6.73
C ASN A 457 9.82 17.69 6.47
N THR A 458 10.47 17.33 5.35
CA THR A 458 11.72 17.98 4.92
C THR A 458 11.52 19.47 4.62
N PHE A 459 10.44 19.85 3.93
CA PHE A 459 10.11 21.23 3.61
C PHE A 459 9.68 22.07 4.82
N ILE A 460 8.99 21.49 5.80
CA ILE A 460 8.62 22.17 7.06
C ILE A 460 9.87 22.37 7.93
N SER A 461 10.75 21.37 7.99
CA SER A 461 11.95 21.46 8.82
C SER A 461 12.90 22.55 8.33
N GLY A 462 13.09 22.71 7.01
CA GLY A 462 14.02 23.70 6.45
C GLY A 462 13.91 25.10 7.06
N PRO A 463 12.73 25.76 6.99
CA PRO A 463 12.56 27.08 7.58
C PRO A 463 12.70 27.11 9.10
N ARG A 464 12.25 26.06 9.80
CA ARG A 464 12.40 25.96 11.26
C ARG A 464 13.87 25.89 11.65
N ASP A 465 14.64 25.06 10.93
CA ASP A 465 16.08 24.92 11.11
C ASP A 465 16.77 26.29 10.99
N THR A 466 16.40 27.09 9.99
CA THR A 466 16.92 28.46 9.78
C THR A 466 16.51 29.42 10.90
N CYS A 467 15.27 29.36 11.37
CA CYS A 467 14.82 30.19 12.49
C CYS A 467 15.56 29.83 13.80
N LEU A 468 15.67 28.54 14.11
CA LEU A 468 16.40 28.04 15.27
C LEU A 468 17.89 28.41 15.19
N LYS A 469 18.51 28.30 14.01
CA LYS A 469 19.88 28.76 13.76
C LYS A 469 20.07 30.21 14.20
N TRP A 470 19.24 31.13 13.72
CA TRP A 470 19.36 32.55 14.06
C TRP A 470 18.95 32.87 15.49
N ALA A 471 18.04 32.09 16.07
CA ALA A 471 17.71 32.19 17.48
C ALA A 471 18.91 31.79 18.36
N LEU A 472 19.61 30.70 18.03
CA LEU A 472 20.86 30.30 18.69
C LEU A 472 21.98 31.32 18.48
N ALA A 473 22.05 31.94 17.29
CA ALA A 473 23.05 32.97 16.99
C ALA A 473 22.92 34.15 17.95
N ARG A 474 21.69 34.63 18.18
CA ARG A 474 21.42 35.72 19.13
C ARG A 474 21.73 35.38 20.57
N GLU A 475 21.63 34.10 20.93
CA GLU A 475 22.04 33.62 22.25
C GLU A 475 23.56 33.41 22.39
N GLY A 476 24.33 33.63 21.32
CA GLY A 476 25.76 33.34 21.29
C GLY A 476 26.08 31.85 21.37
N ARG A 477 25.15 30.99 20.94
CA ARG A 477 25.24 29.52 21.02
C ARG A 477 25.32 28.85 19.64
N LEU A 478 25.35 29.63 18.57
CA LEU A 478 25.51 29.09 17.23
C LEU A 478 26.99 28.94 16.90
N GLU A 479 27.51 27.73 17.07
CA GLU A 479 28.90 27.41 16.73
C GLU A 479 29.05 27.03 15.27
N PHE A 480 28.11 26.21 14.76
CA PHE A 480 28.14 25.67 13.39
C PHE A 480 26.94 26.15 12.59
N ASN A 481 27.13 26.37 11.29
CA ASN A 481 26.08 26.68 10.33
C ASN A 481 24.99 25.60 10.31
N SER A 482 25.37 24.35 10.54
CA SER A 482 24.50 23.19 10.58
C SER A 482 24.24 22.75 12.03
N SER A 483 23.06 23.10 12.57
CA SER A 483 22.58 22.69 13.89
C SER A 483 21.74 21.41 13.80
N SER A 484 21.90 20.52 14.79
CA SER A 484 20.99 19.38 14.98
C SER A 484 19.78 19.84 15.78
N ASN A 485 18.63 19.92 15.13
CA ASN A 485 17.46 20.56 15.76
C ASN A 485 16.76 19.66 16.77
N PHE A 486 17.17 18.40 16.87
CA PHE A 486 16.73 17.49 17.92
C PHE A 486 17.44 17.73 19.26
N PHE A 487 18.69 18.17 19.23
CA PHE A 487 19.54 18.31 20.42
C PHE A 487 19.83 19.75 20.80
N THR A 488 19.48 20.70 19.92
CA THR A 488 19.69 22.13 20.15
C THR A 488 18.36 22.85 20.26
N SER A 489 18.29 23.79 21.19
CA SER A 489 17.14 24.64 21.44
C SER A 489 17.59 25.93 22.09
N THR A 490 16.79 26.99 21.96
CA THR A 490 17.02 28.27 22.67
C THR A 490 16.90 28.09 24.19
N ARG A 491 17.52 28.96 24.99
CA ARG A 491 17.41 28.91 26.46
C ARG A 491 15.99 29.15 26.96
N SER A 492 15.20 29.93 26.23
CA SER A 492 13.80 30.17 26.57
C SER A 492 12.98 28.89 26.42
N LEU A 493 12.46 28.38 27.53
CA LEU A 493 11.64 27.16 27.58
C LEU A 493 10.39 27.23 26.69
N LEU A 494 9.73 28.39 26.65
CA LEU A 494 8.45 28.62 25.97
C LEU A 494 8.59 29.25 24.58
N SER A 495 9.80 29.61 24.14
CA SER A 495 10.04 30.04 22.76
C SER A 495 9.60 28.94 21.79
N SER A 496 9.13 29.31 20.59
CA SER A 496 8.80 28.34 19.53
C SER A 496 9.99 27.47 19.09
N THR A 497 11.21 27.89 19.44
CA THR A 497 12.49 27.18 19.24
C THR A 497 13.09 26.65 20.55
N GLY A 498 12.36 26.75 21.66
CA GLY A 498 12.75 26.29 22.99
C GLY A 498 12.65 24.78 23.16
N PRO A 499 13.19 24.21 24.26
CA PRO A 499 13.21 22.78 24.53
C PRO A 499 11.83 22.11 24.40
N ILE A 500 10.78 22.76 24.92
CA ILE A 500 9.41 22.21 24.88
C ILE A 500 8.91 22.17 23.44
N ALA A 501 9.00 23.29 22.71
CA ALA A 501 8.54 23.35 21.32
C ALA A 501 9.33 22.42 20.40
N THR A 502 10.65 22.29 20.62
CA THR A 502 11.51 21.34 19.92
C THR A 502 11.16 19.89 20.25
N GLY A 503 10.83 19.58 21.52
CA GLY A 503 10.34 18.27 21.93
C GLY A 503 8.99 17.93 21.28
N ILE A 504 8.04 18.86 21.26
CA ILE A 504 6.74 18.68 20.59
C ILE A 504 6.92 18.49 19.09
N TYR A 505 7.76 19.32 18.44
CA TYR A 505 8.05 19.20 17.00
C TYR A 505 8.65 17.82 16.68
N THR A 506 9.60 17.37 17.50
CA THR A 506 10.24 16.05 17.42
C THR A 506 9.22 14.93 17.57
N LEU A 507 8.40 14.96 18.62
CA LEU A 507 7.37 13.96 18.88
C LEU A 507 6.34 13.92 17.74
N ALA A 508 5.92 15.08 17.24
CA ALA A 508 5.02 15.17 16.11
C ALA A 508 5.63 14.56 14.84
N ALA A 509 6.92 14.80 14.57
CA ALA A 509 7.61 14.18 13.43
C ALA A 509 7.66 12.65 13.55
N ILE A 510 7.94 12.13 14.75
CA ILE A 510 7.94 10.68 15.04
C ILE A 510 6.54 10.09 14.83
N LEU A 511 5.52 10.70 15.44
CA LEU A 511 4.13 10.25 15.35
C LEU A 511 3.58 10.36 13.92
N THR A 512 4.01 11.33 13.13
CA THR A 512 3.64 11.46 11.71
C THR A 512 3.99 10.19 10.94
N PHE A 513 5.23 9.71 11.09
CA PHE A 513 5.65 8.49 10.40
C PHE A 513 5.11 7.23 11.07
N ALA A 514 5.06 7.15 12.40
CA ALA A 514 4.50 5.98 13.09
C ALA A 514 3.02 5.76 12.72
N SER A 515 2.22 6.82 12.65
CA SER A 515 0.81 6.73 12.23
C SER A 515 0.65 6.49 10.73
N ALA A 516 1.55 7.00 9.88
CA ALA A 516 1.48 6.77 8.44
C ALA A 516 1.44 5.28 8.05
N GLY A 517 2.10 4.41 8.84
CA GLY A 517 2.17 2.98 8.58
C GLY A 517 0.84 2.26 8.79
N PHE A 518 -0.01 2.82 9.64
CA PHE A 518 -1.34 2.28 9.95
C PHE A 518 -2.45 2.80 9.01
N ILE A 519 -2.15 3.74 8.11
CA ILE A 519 -3.18 4.28 7.22
C ILE A 519 -3.68 3.21 6.26
N THR A 520 -2.82 2.27 5.84
CA THR A 520 -3.20 1.15 4.98
C THR A 520 -2.88 -0.16 5.65
N VAL A 521 -3.90 -0.83 6.17
CA VAL A 521 -3.76 -2.15 6.77
C VAL A 521 -4.20 -3.19 5.74
N PRO A 522 -3.32 -4.13 5.33
CA PRO A 522 -3.76 -5.26 4.52
C PRO A 522 -4.70 -6.14 5.33
N PHE A 523 -5.80 -6.49 4.71
CA PHE A 523 -6.73 -7.48 5.20
C PHE A 523 -6.62 -8.71 4.31
N HIS A 524 -6.21 -9.82 4.92
CA HIS A 524 -6.13 -11.10 4.24
C HIS A 524 -7.30 -11.96 4.73
N LEU A 525 -8.18 -12.30 3.81
CA LEU A 525 -9.19 -13.32 4.04
C LEU A 525 -8.55 -14.65 3.67
N ASP A 526 -7.86 -15.26 4.63
CA ASP A 526 -7.46 -16.65 4.50
C ASP A 526 -8.74 -17.50 4.55
N GLY A 527 -9.24 -17.89 3.39
CA GLY A 527 -10.24 -18.94 3.23
C GLY A 527 -9.63 -20.30 3.57
N THR A 528 -9.09 -20.44 4.78
CA THR A 528 -8.64 -21.73 5.28
C THR A 528 -9.87 -22.59 5.48
N ASP A 529 -10.07 -23.54 4.57
CA ASP A 529 -11.06 -24.60 4.71
C ASP A 529 -10.87 -25.26 6.08
N ILE A 530 -11.88 -25.14 6.94
CA ILE A 530 -11.90 -25.71 8.30
C ILE A 530 -12.07 -27.25 8.23
N GLY A 531 -12.17 -27.85 7.04
CA GLY A 531 -12.15 -29.30 6.85
C GLY A 531 -10.72 -29.81 6.67
N GLY A 532 -10.20 -30.55 7.65
CA GLY A 532 -8.82 -31.04 7.72
C GLY A 532 -8.35 -32.05 6.66
N SER A 533 -8.70 -31.87 5.39
CA SER A 533 -8.08 -32.59 4.29
C SER A 533 -6.78 -31.88 3.89
N SER A 534 -5.65 -32.48 4.26
CA SER A 534 -4.27 -32.04 4.06
C SER A 534 -3.80 -31.89 2.60
N ASN A 535 -4.71 -31.86 1.63
CA ASN A 535 -4.40 -31.68 0.23
C ASN A 535 -5.27 -30.58 -0.36
N ARG A 536 -4.73 -29.37 -0.49
CA ARG A 536 -4.65 -28.64 -1.78
C ARG A 536 -3.99 -27.27 -1.60
N HIS A 537 -2.94 -27.08 -2.39
CA HIS A 537 -2.57 -25.79 -2.97
C HIS A 537 -3.74 -25.29 -3.83
N LEU A 538 -4.73 -24.61 -3.24
CA LEU A 538 -5.69 -23.85 -4.03
C LEU A 538 -5.06 -22.50 -4.39
N LEU A 539 -5.10 -22.17 -5.68
CA LEU A 539 -4.70 -20.90 -6.27
C LEU A 539 -5.58 -19.79 -5.69
N PHE A 540 -5.20 -19.28 -4.52
CA PHE A 540 -5.89 -18.18 -3.86
C PHE A 540 -5.97 -16.99 -4.82
N SER A 541 -7.21 -16.61 -5.17
CA SER A 541 -7.55 -15.32 -5.76
C SER A 541 -6.85 -14.23 -4.95
N ASN A 542 -5.84 -13.60 -5.54
CA ASN A 542 -4.88 -12.71 -4.90
C ASN A 542 -5.49 -11.32 -4.60
N ARG A 543 -6.74 -11.29 -4.12
CA ARG A 543 -7.48 -10.07 -3.82
C ARG A 543 -7.15 -9.61 -2.40
N TYR A 544 -6.23 -8.66 -2.32
CA TYR A 544 -5.95 -7.93 -1.09
C TYR A 544 -7.01 -6.85 -0.89
N TYR A 545 -7.63 -6.84 0.28
CA TYR A 545 -8.39 -5.69 0.73
C TYR A 545 -7.46 -4.77 1.51
N VAL A 546 -7.56 -3.47 1.24
CA VAL A 546 -6.85 -2.43 1.99
C VAL A 546 -7.87 -1.72 2.86
N ILE A 547 -7.65 -1.77 4.17
CA ILE A 547 -8.44 -1.02 5.13
C ILE A 547 -7.77 0.33 5.39
N PHE A 548 -8.56 1.39 5.32
CA PHE A 548 -8.19 2.72 5.78
C PHE A 548 -8.69 2.96 7.19
N ASP A 549 -7.76 3.18 8.12
CA ASP A 549 -8.08 3.59 9.49
C ASP A 549 -8.09 5.12 9.60
N TYR A 550 -9.13 5.66 10.22
CA TYR A 550 -9.30 7.09 10.42
C TYR A 550 -8.38 7.64 11.53
N VAL A 551 -8.07 6.87 12.58
CA VAL A 551 -7.27 7.36 13.71
C VAL A 551 -5.86 7.76 13.24
N PRO A 552 -5.12 6.92 12.50
CA PRO A 552 -3.81 7.28 11.99
C PRO A 552 -3.85 8.46 11.02
N LEU A 553 -4.87 8.55 10.15
CA LEU A 553 -5.06 9.70 9.26
C LEU A 553 -5.19 11.02 10.04
N VAL A 554 -6.02 11.04 11.07
CA VAL A 554 -6.22 12.23 11.93
C VAL A 554 -4.93 12.55 12.70
N VAL A 555 -4.26 11.56 13.27
CA VAL A 555 -3.02 11.76 14.02
C VAL A 555 -1.90 12.29 13.11
N THR A 556 -1.71 11.69 11.93
CA THR A 556 -0.74 12.18 10.93
C THR A 556 -1.06 13.63 10.57
N GLY A 557 -2.33 13.95 10.28
CA GLY A 557 -2.75 15.30 9.92
C GLY A 557 -2.54 16.33 11.03
N LEU A 558 -2.87 16.00 12.28
CA LEU A 558 -2.61 16.84 13.45
C LEU A 558 -1.12 17.08 13.65
N CYS A 559 -0.29 16.04 13.55
CA CYS A 559 1.15 16.16 13.74
C CYS A 559 1.80 17.03 12.65
N VAL A 560 1.39 16.91 11.39
CA VAL A 560 1.85 17.78 10.30
C VAL A 560 1.41 19.23 10.52
N ALA A 561 0.17 19.45 10.96
CA ALA A 561 -0.33 20.79 11.28
C ALA A 561 0.43 21.43 12.45
N VAL A 562 0.69 20.69 13.53
CA VAL A 562 1.48 21.17 14.68
C VAL A 562 2.90 21.55 14.24
N GLN A 563 3.56 20.72 13.43
CA GLN A 563 4.88 21.05 12.88
C GLN A 563 4.85 22.35 12.07
N ALA A 564 3.86 22.51 11.16
CA ALA A 564 3.71 23.72 10.37
C ALA A 564 3.43 24.97 11.22
N LEU A 565 2.59 24.86 12.25
CA LEU A 565 2.26 25.95 13.17
C LEU A 565 3.47 26.36 14.02
N LEU A 566 4.23 25.40 14.54
CA LEU A 566 5.45 25.68 15.31
C LEU A 566 6.52 26.34 14.42
N THR A 567 6.66 25.92 13.17
CA THR A 567 7.57 26.58 12.23
C THR A 567 7.10 27.99 11.87
N LEU A 568 5.79 28.21 11.72
CA LEU A 568 5.22 29.54 11.50
C LEU A 568 5.43 30.46 12.72
N ALA A 569 5.30 29.93 13.93
CA ALA A 569 5.60 30.66 15.16
C ALA A 569 7.09 31.06 15.20
N SER A 570 8.00 30.12 14.88
CA SER A 570 9.43 30.42 14.79
C SER A 570 9.78 31.46 13.74
N TYR A 571 9.12 31.39 12.58
CA TYR A 571 9.25 32.39 11.52
C TYR A 571 8.85 33.80 11.97
N ARG A 572 7.83 33.91 12.83
CA ARG A 572 7.36 35.21 13.36
C ARG A 572 8.21 35.73 14.51
N GLU A 573 8.64 34.85 15.41
CA GLU A 573 9.39 35.22 16.61
C GLU A 573 10.83 35.64 16.29
N HIS A 574 11.46 34.97 15.32
CA HIS A 574 12.89 35.12 15.08
C HIS A 574 13.15 35.75 13.72
N PRO A 575 13.44 37.07 13.64
CA PRO A 575 13.85 37.67 12.37
C PRO A 575 15.04 36.91 11.78
N VAL A 576 14.98 36.56 10.50
CA VAL A 576 16.03 35.81 9.81
C VAL A 576 16.83 36.79 8.95
N PRO A 577 18.09 37.11 9.31
CA PRO A 577 18.94 38.04 8.57
C PRO A 577 19.28 37.55 7.16
N THR A 578 19.50 36.24 7.01
CA THR A 578 19.64 35.61 5.70
C THR A 578 19.02 34.21 5.73
N TRP A 579 18.29 33.90 4.65
CA TRP A 579 17.71 32.59 4.40
C TRP A 579 18.69 31.65 3.71
N SER A 580 19.87 32.12 3.34
CA SER A 580 20.87 31.27 2.73
C SER A 580 21.36 30.19 3.68
N SER A 581 21.49 28.97 3.15
CA SER A 581 22.17 27.88 3.83
C SER A 581 23.69 27.90 3.61
N ALA A 582 24.20 28.80 2.76
CA ALA A 582 25.62 28.91 2.48
C ALA A 582 26.41 29.31 3.73
N PRO A 583 27.45 28.55 4.14
CA PRO A 583 28.17 28.81 5.37
C PRO A 583 28.87 30.18 5.37
N LEU A 584 29.35 30.62 4.19
CA LEU A 584 29.99 31.91 4.01
C LEU A 584 29.03 33.08 4.15
N GLU A 585 27.82 32.97 3.61
CA GLU A 585 26.80 34.03 3.72
C GLU A 585 26.24 34.11 5.14
N VAL A 586 26.09 32.96 5.81
CA VAL A 586 25.69 32.90 7.22
C VAL A 586 26.76 33.50 8.11
N ALA A 587 28.04 33.14 7.91
CA ALA A 587 29.15 33.78 8.62
C ALA A 587 29.23 35.28 8.30
N ALA A 588 28.89 35.66 7.08
CA ALA A 588 28.89 37.04 6.66
C ALA A 588 27.85 37.89 7.38
N ALA A 589 26.62 37.39 7.45
CA ALA A 589 25.52 37.99 8.17
C ALA A 589 25.72 37.95 9.70
N ALA A 590 26.29 36.87 10.24
CA ALA A 590 26.58 36.79 11.68
C ALA A 590 27.63 37.83 12.10
N PHE A 591 28.65 38.06 11.25
CA PHE A 591 29.65 39.11 11.48
C PHE A 591 29.06 40.51 11.36
N SER A 592 28.22 40.79 10.35
CA SER A 592 27.63 42.14 10.19
C SER A 592 26.68 42.50 11.33
N LEU A 593 26.07 41.51 11.97
CA LEU A 593 25.24 41.69 13.16
C LEU A 593 26.04 41.80 14.47
N GLY A 594 27.37 41.66 14.41
CA GLY A 594 28.22 41.64 15.60
C GLY A 594 27.99 40.42 16.51
N ILE A 595 27.39 39.34 15.99
CA ILE A 595 27.19 38.09 16.73
C ILE A 595 28.52 37.37 16.92
N VAL A 596 29.35 37.40 15.87
CA VAL A 596 30.71 36.87 15.86
C VAL A 596 31.66 38.01 15.48
N SER A 597 32.75 38.13 16.22
CA SER A 597 33.81 39.10 15.96
C SER A 597 35.09 38.36 15.60
N ARG A 598 35.96 39.00 14.83
CA ARG A 598 37.24 38.40 14.44
C ARG A 598 38.16 38.29 15.66
N THR A 599 38.71 37.10 15.90
CA THR A 599 39.72 36.90 16.94
C THR A 599 41.10 37.26 16.38
N GLU A 600 41.75 38.27 16.98
CA GLU A 600 43.10 38.66 16.58
C GLU A 600 44.11 37.52 16.77
N GLY A 601 45.11 37.46 15.89
CA GLY A 601 46.17 36.43 15.91
C GLY A 601 45.74 35.04 15.44
N ARG A 602 44.44 34.77 15.28
CA ARG A 602 43.93 33.46 14.86
C ARG A 602 43.76 33.36 13.35
N CYS A 603 44.87 33.20 12.64
CA CYS A 603 44.90 32.96 11.19
C CYS A 603 45.24 31.51 10.87
N LEU A 604 44.62 30.95 9.81
CA LEU A 604 44.90 29.62 9.28
C LEU A 604 44.78 28.45 10.28
N SER A 605 44.07 28.64 11.39
CA SER A 605 43.82 27.58 12.38
C SER A 605 42.59 26.78 11.99
N ASP A 606 42.74 25.47 11.97
CA ASP A 606 41.64 24.52 11.79
C ASP A 606 40.62 24.62 12.94
N VAL A 607 39.40 24.16 12.70
CA VAL A 607 38.36 24.08 13.75
C VAL A 607 38.76 23.16 14.92
N ASN A 608 39.59 22.14 14.72
CA ASN A 608 40.07 21.29 15.83
C ASN A 608 41.06 22.00 16.78
N GLN A 609 41.57 23.18 16.39
CA GLN A 609 42.52 23.98 17.17
C GLN A 609 41.82 25.13 17.89
N LEU A 610 40.52 25.02 18.16
CA LEU A 610 39.75 26.02 18.91
C LEU A 610 40.36 26.40 20.25
N SER A 611 40.97 25.43 20.94
CA SER A 611 41.60 25.63 22.24
C SER A 611 43.08 26.00 22.17
N ALA A 612 43.69 25.98 20.98
CA ALA A 612 45.10 26.34 20.84
C ALA A 612 45.28 27.86 20.96
N SER A 613 46.42 28.29 21.50
CA SER A 613 46.79 29.70 21.55
C SER A 613 46.74 30.29 20.13
N PRO A 614 46.26 31.54 19.94
CA PRO A 614 46.17 32.20 18.64
C PRO A 614 47.58 32.49 18.09
N VAL A 615 48.18 31.45 17.52
CA VAL A 615 49.51 31.48 16.91
C VAL A 615 49.34 31.09 15.44
N PRO A 616 50.04 31.76 14.52
CA PRO A 616 50.01 31.42 13.10
C PRO A 616 50.36 29.95 12.87
N GLN A 617 49.52 29.27 12.09
CA GLN A 617 49.66 27.86 11.78
C GLN A 617 50.11 27.68 10.32
N LYS A 618 50.91 26.65 10.07
CA LYS A 618 51.25 26.24 8.70
C LYS A 618 50.03 25.55 8.08
N PRO A 619 49.74 25.76 6.78
CA PRO A 619 48.64 25.08 6.11
C PRO A 619 48.79 23.56 6.19
N SER A 620 47.71 22.86 6.56
CA SER A 620 47.65 21.40 6.58
C SER A 620 46.88 20.89 5.35
N ARG A 621 47.43 19.87 4.68
CA ARG A 621 46.69 19.12 3.62
C ARG A 621 45.77 18.04 4.18
N LYS A 622 45.88 17.73 5.47
CA LYS A 622 45.08 16.71 6.13
C LYS A 622 44.07 17.42 7.02
N HIS A 623 42.80 17.35 6.64
CA HIS A 623 41.72 17.86 7.48
C HIS A 623 41.40 16.81 8.55
N PRO A 624 41.06 17.24 9.79
CA PRO A 624 40.45 16.35 10.77
C PRO A 624 39.19 15.68 10.21
N GLY A 625 38.88 14.50 10.70
CA GLY A 625 37.62 13.84 10.37
C GLY A 625 36.44 14.62 10.95
N LEU A 626 35.25 14.45 10.37
CA LEU A 626 34.01 14.99 10.93
C LEU A 626 33.80 14.50 12.37
N ALA A 627 34.20 13.25 12.63
CA ALA A 627 34.08 12.61 13.94
C ALA A 627 34.91 13.32 15.02
N ASP A 628 36.04 13.93 14.65
CA ASP A 628 36.92 14.65 15.57
C ASP A 628 36.34 16.00 15.99
N ILE A 629 35.47 16.57 15.15
CA ILE A 629 34.93 17.93 15.31
C ILE A 629 33.54 17.90 15.95
N ARG A 630 32.74 16.91 15.57
CA ARG A 630 31.36 16.73 16.02
C ARG A 630 31.20 15.34 16.62
N PRO A 631 31.72 15.10 17.83
CA PRO A 631 31.64 13.79 18.48
C PRO A 631 30.19 13.33 18.69
N GLU A 632 29.24 14.28 18.79
CA GLU A 632 27.81 13.94 18.86
C GLU A 632 27.34 13.15 17.63
N LEU A 633 27.87 13.45 16.44
CA LEU A 633 27.51 12.75 15.22
C LEU A 633 28.17 11.36 15.16
N THR A 634 29.34 11.19 15.76
CA THR A 634 30.03 9.89 15.87
C THR A 634 29.23 8.89 16.69
N LEU A 635 28.51 9.34 17.73
CA LEU A 635 27.65 8.48 18.54
C LEU A 635 26.41 7.98 17.80
N LEU A 636 26.01 8.64 16.70
CA LEU A 636 24.80 8.28 15.95
C LEU A 636 25.03 7.09 14.98
N ALA A 637 26.27 6.85 14.55
CA ALA A 637 26.63 5.69 13.73
C ALA A 637 26.51 4.35 14.48
N PRO A 638 27.14 4.12 15.65
CA PRO A 638 26.97 2.90 16.41
C PRO A 638 25.53 2.75 16.91
N PHE A 639 24.81 3.85 17.16
CA PHE A 639 23.39 3.80 17.48
C PHE A 639 22.55 3.27 16.31
N GLY A 640 22.80 3.73 15.07
CA GLY A 640 22.15 3.21 13.87
C GLY A 640 22.45 1.72 13.64
N ILE A 641 23.69 1.31 13.85
CA ILE A 641 24.11 -0.10 13.76
C ILE A 641 23.44 -0.94 14.85
N LEU A 642 23.44 -0.48 16.11
CA LEU A 642 22.82 -1.19 17.22
C LEU A 642 21.31 -1.30 17.05
N LEU A 643 20.65 -0.24 16.57
CA LEU A 643 19.24 -0.27 16.23
C LEU A 643 18.95 -1.23 15.09
N GLY A 644 19.73 -1.18 14.00
CA GLY A 644 19.61 -2.11 12.88
C GLY A 644 19.83 -3.56 13.31
N THR A 645 20.80 -3.80 14.19
CA THR A 645 21.12 -5.12 14.77
C THR A 645 20.03 -5.59 15.72
N PHE A 646 19.45 -4.69 16.52
CA PHE A 646 18.33 -5.00 17.41
C PHE A 646 17.06 -5.36 16.63
N MET A 647 16.73 -4.59 15.58
CA MET A 647 15.62 -4.90 14.68
C MET A 647 15.86 -6.21 13.92
N PHE A 648 17.10 -6.44 13.47
CA PHE A 648 17.53 -7.71 12.88
C PHE A 648 17.36 -8.87 13.87
N ALA A 649 17.83 -8.72 15.11
CA ALA A 649 17.76 -9.75 16.14
C ALA A 649 16.31 -10.08 16.52
N LEU A 650 15.46 -9.07 16.75
CA LEU A 650 14.02 -9.27 17.01
C LEU A 650 13.36 -10.06 15.88
N THR A 651 13.66 -9.72 14.64
CA THR A 651 13.12 -10.40 13.45
C THR A 651 13.69 -11.81 13.33
N PHE A 652 14.99 -11.99 13.52
CA PHE A 652 15.66 -13.28 13.43
C PHE A 652 15.15 -14.24 14.51
N THR A 653 14.96 -13.76 15.74
CA THR A 653 14.31 -14.52 16.80
C THR A 653 12.87 -14.88 16.43
N SER A 654 12.14 -14.00 15.73
CA SER A 654 10.79 -14.31 15.24
C SER A 654 10.76 -15.40 14.14
N THR A 655 11.85 -15.54 13.37
CA THR A 655 11.93 -16.52 12.27
C THR A 655 12.53 -17.86 12.67
N LEU A 656 13.40 -17.91 13.68
CA LEU A 656 14.14 -19.12 14.04
C LEU A 656 13.29 -20.16 14.77
N ASP A 657 12.13 -19.78 15.30
CA ASP A 657 11.23 -20.75 15.90
C ASP A 657 9.76 -20.35 15.73
N PRO A 658 9.16 -20.67 14.56
CA PRO A 658 7.72 -20.49 14.34
C PRO A 658 6.90 -21.23 15.40
N ASN A 659 7.46 -22.31 15.97
CA ASN A 659 6.80 -23.17 16.94
C ASN A 659 7.05 -22.72 18.39
N HIS A 660 8.17 -22.08 18.75
CA HIS A 660 8.41 -21.56 20.11
C HIS A 660 7.97 -20.12 20.36
N ILE A 661 7.71 -19.25 19.38
CA ILE A 661 7.04 -17.97 19.73
C ILE A 661 5.52 -18.14 19.87
N ILE A 662 4.96 -19.21 19.30
CA ILE A 662 3.60 -19.66 19.60
C ILE A 662 3.55 -20.57 20.86
N SER A 663 4.68 -21.15 21.33
CA SER A 663 4.67 -22.09 22.48
C SER A 663 5.57 -21.77 23.70
N ALA A 664 6.48 -20.80 23.66
CA ALA A 664 7.35 -20.44 24.80
C ALA A 664 6.66 -19.57 25.85
N THR A 665 5.42 -19.16 25.58
CA THR A 665 4.40 -19.05 26.61
C THR A 665 3.36 -20.07 26.26
N GLY A 666 3.10 -21.03 27.15
CA GLY A 666 2.27 -22.19 26.86
C GLY A 666 0.92 -21.85 26.18
N PRO A 667 0.22 -22.84 25.61
CA PRO A 667 -1.01 -22.70 24.83
C PRO A 667 -2.23 -22.14 25.61
N SER A 668 -2.00 -21.39 26.69
CA SER A 668 -3.00 -20.86 27.62
C SER A 668 -2.80 -19.40 28.09
N SER A 669 -1.75 -18.64 27.71
CA SER A 669 -1.63 -17.27 28.29
C SER A 669 -0.87 -16.16 27.56
N LEU A 670 -0.21 -16.39 26.43
CA LEU A 670 -0.21 -15.38 25.36
C LEU A 670 -1.08 -15.92 24.24
N ASN A 671 -2.38 -16.06 24.57
CA ASN A 671 -3.40 -15.66 23.60
C ASN A 671 -2.81 -14.51 22.81
N ALA A 672 -2.87 -14.57 21.48
CA ALA A 672 -2.82 -13.38 20.64
C ALA A 672 -3.40 -12.27 21.49
N ALA A 673 -2.55 -11.37 21.99
CA ALA A 673 -3.06 -10.22 22.67
C ALA A 673 -3.71 -9.53 21.50
N SER A 674 -5.00 -9.83 21.29
CA SER A 674 -5.98 -8.84 20.98
C SER A 674 -5.69 -7.78 22.01
N ILE A 675 -4.70 -6.93 21.73
CA ILE A 675 -4.76 -5.52 22.03
C ILE A 675 -6.06 -5.22 21.30
N PRO A 676 -7.20 -5.21 22.02
CA PRO A 676 -8.46 -5.04 21.33
C PRO A 676 -8.27 -3.76 20.53
N PHE A 677 -8.60 -3.79 19.24
CA PHE A 677 -8.30 -2.68 18.33
C PHE A 677 -8.93 -1.35 18.82
N THR A 678 -9.86 -1.45 19.79
CA THR A 678 -10.33 -0.39 20.70
C THR A 678 -9.22 0.39 21.41
N HIS A 679 -7.97 -0.09 21.41
CA HIS A 679 -6.79 0.58 21.94
C HIS A 679 -5.69 0.75 20.87
N GLY A 680 -6.01 1.34 19.72
CA GLY A 680 -5.00 1.76 18.73
C GLY A 680 -3.89 2.67 19.29
N ALA A 681 -4.12 3.31 20.44
CA ALA A 681 -3.13 4.16 21.11
C ALA A 681 -1.87 3.39 21.60
N PRO A 682 -1.96 2.28 22.36
CA PRO A 682 -0.82 1.42 22.66
C PRO A 682 0.00 0.96 21.45
N ALA A 683 -0.66 0.51 20.38
CA ALA A 683 0.04 0.06 19.16
C ALA A 683 0.80 1.21 18.50
N LEU A 684 0.16 2.39 18.40
CA LEU A 684 0.80 3.60 17.92
C LEU A 684 1.96 4.06 18.82
N ALA A 685 1.82 3.97 20.14
CA ALA A 685 2.87 4.30 21.10
C ALA A 685 4.08 3.37 20.93
N LEU A 686 3.84 2.07 20.77
CA LEU A 686 4.90 1.10 20.50
C LEU A 686 5.62 1.41 19.19
N LEU A 687 4.89 1.69 18.11
CA LEU A 687 5.52 2.10 16.85
C LEU A 687 6.28 3.41 16.99
N ALA A 688 5.76 4.39 17.74
CA ALA A 688 6.47 5.63 18.00
C ALA A 688 7.81 5.39 18.70
N VAL A 689 7.88 4.43 19.63
CA VAL A 689 9.13 4.02 20.28
C VAL A 689 10.14 3.48 19.27
N PHE A 690 9.72 2.63 18.33
CA PHE A 690 10.60 2.11 17.28
C PHE A 690 10.96 3.15 16.21
N GLN A 691 10.02 4.03 15.88
CA GLN A 691 10.17 5.08 14.87
C GLN A 691 11.05 6.24 15.36
N ALA A 692 11.12 6.47 16.67
CA ALA A 692 11.91 7.54 17.27
C ALA A 692 13.40 7.43 16.93
N PRO A 693 14.09 6.31 17.21
CA PRO A 693 15.47 6.08 16.79
C PRO A 693 15.72 6.28 15.28
N LEU A 694 14.83 5.78 14.42
CA LEU A 694 14.94 5.93 12.96
C LEU A 694 14.84 7.39 12.53
N SER A 695 13.92 8.13 13.13
CA SER A 695 13.71 9.56 12.84
C SER A 695 14.91 10.40 13.28
N VAL A 696 15.45 10.12 14.47
CA VAL A 696 16.68 10.76 14.98
C VAL A 696 17.86 10.46 14.07
N TYR A 697 18.05 9.20 13.68
CA TYR A 697 19.12 8.78 12.79
C TYR A 697 19.01 9.42 11.40
N ALA A 698 17.82 9.42 10.80
CA ALA A 698 17.57 10.11 9.54
C ALA A 698 17.90 11.61 9.63
N HIS A 699 17.61 12.26 10.76
CA HIS A 699 17.99 13.65 10.95
C HIS A 699 19.50 13.83 11.14
N ALA A 700 20.17 12.93 11.86
CA ALA A 700 21.62 12.91 12.00
C ALA A 700 22.33 12.89 10.64
N LEU A 701 21.87 12.02 9.72
CA LEU A 701 22.39 11.96 8.36
C LEU A 701 22.24 13.28 7.60
N LYS A 702 21.13 14.01 7.81
CA LYS A 702 20.92 15.35 7.24
C LYS A 702 21.93 16.36 7.78
N VAL A 703 22.21 16.33 9.07
CA VAL A 703 23.19 17.23 9.69
C VAL A 703 24.59 16.93 9.16
N ALA A 704 24.96 15.64 9.10
CA ALA A 704 26.24 15.19 8.56
C ALA A 704 26.44 15.62 7.10
N GLU A 705 25.41 15.41 6.27
CA GLU A 705 25.41 15.83 4.87
C GLU A 705 25.61 17.34 4.73
N ARG A 706 24.90 18.15 5.51
CA ARG A 706 25.06 19.60 5.48
C ARG A 706 26.45 20.05 5.92
N VAL A 707 27.04 19.44 6.95
CA VAL A 707 28.41 19.76 7.37
C VAL A 707 29.42 19.47 6.26
N VAL A 708 29.26 18.35 5.56
CA VAL A 708 30.11 17.99 4.42
C VAL A 708 29.88 18.94 3.22
N VAL A 709 28.65 19.39 2.98
CA VAL A 709 28.34 20.40 1.96
C VAL A 709 28.93 21.77 2.34
N ASP A 710 28.88 22.14 3.62
CA ASP A 710 29.48 23.38 4.14
C ASP A 710 31.00 23.39 3.91
N GLU A 711 31.67 22.28 4.21
CA GLU A 711 33.11 22.11 3.96
C GLU A 711 33.43 22.11 2.45
N ALA A 712 32.60 21.48 1.61
CA ALA A 712 32.79 21.51 0.17
C ALA A 712 32.59 22.92 -0.43
N ALA A 713 31.63 23.68 0.10
CA ALA A 713 31.40 25.08 -0.26
C ALA A 713 32.59 25.96 0.12
N TRP A 714 33.15 25.76 1.32
CA TRP A 714 34.40 26.38 1.75
C TRP A 714 35.56 26.05 0.81
N ASN A 715 35.78 24.77 0.51
CA ASN A 715 36.83 24.30 -0.41
C ASN A 715 36.71 24.87 -1.82
N SER A 716 35.49 25.08 -2.30
CA SER A 716 35.24 25.65 -3.62
C SER A 716 35.62 27.13 -3.68
N ALA A 717 35.57 27.85 -2.56
CA ALA A 717 35.99 29.26 -2.48
C ALA A 717 37.49 29.44 -2.78
N ALA A 718 38.32 28.40 -2.62
CA ALA A 718 39.76 28.43 -2.95
C ALA A 718 40.08 28.26 -4.44
N THR A 719 39.13 27.75 -5.21
CA THR A 719 39.37 27.36 -6.60
C THR A 719 39.31 28.59 -7.50
N GLU A 720 39.88 28.51 -8.71
CA GLU A 720 39.88 29.61 -9.69
C GLU A 720 38.46 30.12 -10.02
N GLY A 721 37.44 29.26 -9.90
CA GLY A 721 36.03 29.64 -10.09
C GLY A 721 35.38 30.36 -8.90
N GLY A 722 36.05 30.43 -7.75
CA GLY A 722 35.54 30.99 -6.51
C GLY A 722 34.28 30.28 -5.98
N TYR A 723 33.68 30.87 -4.95
CA TYR A 723 32.41 30.38 -4.42
C TYR A 723 31.24 30.98 -5.20
N HIS A 724 30.45 30.14 -5.85
CA HIS A 724 29.18 30.57 -6.44
C HIS A 724 28.01 30.25 -5.50
N PRO A 725 27.30 31.26 -4.95
CA PRO A 725 26.13 31.04 -4.10
C PRO A 725 25.06 30.14 -4.72
N ALA A 726 24.89 30.23 -6.05
CA ALA A 726 23.92 29.44 -6.80
C ALA A 726 24.23 27.92 -6.76
N SER A 727 25.48 27.53 -6.47
CA SER A 727 25.84 26.13 -6.28
C SER A 727 25.23 25.54 -5.01
N ALA A 728 24.98 26.35 -3.97
CA ALA A 728 24.28 25.91 -2.78
C ALA A 728 22.78 25.66 -3.00
N LEU A 729 22.20 26.20 -4.09
CA LEU A 729 20.81 25.93 -4.47
C LEU A 729 20.66 24.62 -5.26
N ARG A 730 21.74 24.09 -5.85
CA ARG A 730 21.68 22.81 -6.56
C ARG A 730 21.77 21.68 -5.54
N PRO A 731 20.76 20.80 -5.44
CA PRO A 731 20.86 19.66 -4.55
C PRO A 731 22.08 18.85 -4.97
N SER A 732 23.01 18.66 -4.04
CA SER A 732 24.15 17.80 -4.30
C SER A 732 23.65 16.37 -4.48
N TRP A 733 24.37 15.52 -5.22
CA TRP A 733 24.02 14.10 -5.32
C TRP A 733 23.94 13.44 -3.93
N ARG A 734 24.71 13.96 -2.94
CA ARG A 734 24.66 13.54 -1.54
C ARG A 734 23.32 13.91 -0.89
N THR A 735 22.82 15.12 -1.15
CA THR A 735 21.49 15.56 -0.69
C THR A 735 20.40 14.66 -1.25
N ILE A 736 20.47 14.34 -2.55
CA ILE A 736 19.54 13.43 -3.22
C ILE A 736 19.65 12.03 -2.60
N LEU A 737 20.86 11.52 -2.40
CA LEU A 737 21.07 10.20 -1.80
C LEU A 737 20.52 10.12 -0.37
N VAL A 738 20.76 11.13 0.46
CA VAL A 738 20.22 11.19 1.83
C VAL A 738 18.69 11.30 1.82
N LEU A 739 18.12 12.09 0.91
CA LEU A 739 16.67 12.22 0.78
C LEU A 739 16.03 10.90 0.30
N SER A 740 16.59 10.27 -0.73
CA SER A 740 16.14 8.97 -1.23
C SER A 740 16.29 7.87 -0.18
N GLY A 741 17.42 7.87 0.55
CA GLY A 741 17.66 6.95 1.66
C GLY A 741 16.64 7.12 2.78
N LYS A 742 16.26 8.37 3.11
CA LYS A 742 15.16 8.63 4.05
C LYS A 742 13.84 8.06 3.56
N ILE A 743 13.47 8.33 2.31
CA ILE A 743 12.23 7.82 1.72
C ILE A 743 12.22 6.28 1.78
N ALA A 744 13.33 5.64 1.39
CA ALA A 744 13.47 4.20 1.42
C ALA A 744 13.36 3.64 2.86
N ILE A 745 14.13 4.17 3.82
CA ILE A 745 14.10 3.72 5.22
C ILE A 745 12.68 3.86 5.80
N GLN A 746 12.02 5.00 5.58
CA GLN A 746 10.66 5.23 6.04
C GLN A 746 9.69 4.26 5.36
N TYR A 747 9.74 4.12 4.04
CA TYR A 747 8.86 3.21 3.31
C TYR A 747 9.01 1.75 3.76
N LEU A 748 10.25 1.29 3.92
CA LEU A 748 10.55 -0.07 4.33
C LEU A 748 10.14 -0.35 5.78
N TYR A 749 10.33 0.63 6.66
CA TYR A 749 9.83 0.52 8.02
C TYR A 749 8.30 0.38 8.04
N LEU A 750 7.59 1.24 7.30
CA LEU A 750 6.13 1.23 7.25
C LEU A 750 5.56 -0.03 6.61
N ASN A 751 6.19 -0.58 5.58
CA ASN A 751 5.74 -1.84 4.96
C ASN A 751 6.24 -3.07 5.71
N GLY A 752 7.39 -2.99 6.38
CA GLY A 752 7.97 -4.07 7.17
C GLY A 752 7.22 -4.33 8.47
N ILE A 753 6.60 -3.30 9.04
CA ILE A 753 5.65 -3.43 10.14
C ILE A 753 4.23 -3.34 9.58
N SER A 754 3.89 -4.28 8.70
CA SER A 754 2.49 -4.43 8.25
C SER A 754 1.70 -5.18 9.32
N PHE A 755 0.63 -4.57 9.80
CA PHE A 755 -0.39 -5.27 10.56
C PHE A 755 -1.23 -6.04 9.55
N ILE A 756 -1.31 -7.36 9.69
CA ILE A 756 -2.32 -8.15 8.98
C ILE A 756 -3.45 -8.33 9.96
N VAL A 757 -4.60 -7.75 9.63
CA VAL A 757 -5.83 -8.11 10.32
C VAL A 757 -6.39 -9.33 9.61
N GLY A 758 -6.52 -10.41 10.36
CA GLY A 758 -7.10 -11.67 9.90
C GLY A 758 -8.26 -12.05 10.82
N ALA A 759 -9.32 -12.60 10.24
CA ALA A 759 -10.34 -13.30 11.01
C ALA A 759 -9.83 -14.73 11.21
N PHE A 760 -9.43 -15.08 12.43
CA PHE A 760 -8.95 -16.41 12.74
C PHE A 760 -10.05 -17.17 13.50
N PRO A 761 -10.45 -18.37 13.04
CA PRO A 761 -11.33 -19.22 13.82
C PRO A 761 -10.53 -19.74 15.02
N MET A 762 -10.82 -19.25 16.23
CA MET A 762 -10.25 -19.84 17.43
C MET A 762 -11.12 -21.04 17.83
N ARG A 763 -10.50 -22.22 17.88
CA ARG A 763 -11.13 -23.40 18.48
C ARG A 763 -11.17 -23.17 19.99
N GLY A 764 -12.35 -22.90 20.54
CA GLY A 764 -12.54 -22.80 21.99
C GLY A 764 -12.12 -24.12 22.67
N PRO A 765 -11.63 -24.08 23.93
CA PRO A 765 -11.38 -25.30 24.69
C PRO A 765 -12.67 -26.10 24.75
N LEU A 766 -12.59 -27.37 24.33
CA LEU A 766 -13.67 -28.36 24.31
C LEU A 766 -14.34 -28.42 25.69
N SER A 767 -15.44 -27.70 25.88
CA SER A 767 -16.45 -28.10 26.85
C SER A 767 -17.29 -29.16 26.18
N ASP A 768 -17.46 -30.32 26.81
CA ASP A 768 -18.13 -31.56 26.35
C ASP A 768 -19.62 -31.41 25.97
N THR A 769 -20.08 -30.23 25.60
CA THR A 769 -21.41 -29.96 25.07
C THR A 769 -21.28 -29.68 23.58
N ASP A 770 -21.82 -30.56 22.74
CA ASP A 770 -21.74 -30.66 21.26
C ASP A 770 -22.17 -29.40 20.44
N GLN A 771 -22.23 -28.21 21.04
CA GLN A 771 -22.42 -26.96 20.32
C GLN A 771 -21.07 -26.27 20.08
N PHE A 772 -20.49 -26.54 18.91
CA PHE A 772 -19.33 -25.81 18.39
C PHE A 772 -19.72 -24.38 17.98
N ASP A 773 -19.88 -23.48 18.95
CA ASP A 773 -19.90 -22.04 18.67
C ASP A 773 -18.48 -21.60 18.26
N THR A 774 -18.24 -21.60 16.95
CA THR A 774 -17.01 -21.09 16.36
C THR A 774 -17.00 -19.57 16.54
N LEU A 775 -16.43 -19.10 17.64
CA LEU A 775 -16.21 -17.68 17.88
C LEU A 775 -15.10 -17.18 16.96
N TRP A 776 -15.50 -16.49 15.90
CA TRP A 776 -14.59 -15.71 15.07
C TRP A 776 -14.05 -14.53 15.88
N ARG A 777 -12.77 -14.57 16.24
CA ARG A 777 -12.09 -13.40 16.79
C ARG A 777 -11.33 -12.71 15.66
N ILE A 778 -11.63 -11.43 15.45
CA ILE A 778 -10.82 -10.56 14.59
C ILE A 778 -9.50 -10.33 15.35
N GLY A 779 -8.44 -10.99 14.89
CA GLY A 779 -7.11 -10.86 15.44
C GLY A 779 -6.27 -9.91 14.57
N ALA A 780 -5.60 -8.97 15.21
CA ALA A 780 -4.51 -8.25 14.55
C ALA A 780 -3.22 -9.02 14.77
N ALA A 781 -2.69 -9.64 13.70
CA ALA A 781 -1.35 -10.20 13.73
C ALA A 781 -0.37 -9.13 13.24
N VAL A 782 0.65 -8.83 14.05
CA VAL A 782 1.78 -8.03 13.57
C VAL A 782 2.70 -8.97 12.81
N THR A 783 2.54 -9.04 11.49
CA THR A 783 3.50 -9.78 10.67
C THR A 783 4.68 -8.88 10.38
N PHE A 784 5.79 -9.16 11.05
CA PHE A 784 7.09 -8.66 10.63
C PHE A 784 7.46 -9.41 9.37
N VAL A 785 7.16 -8.83 8.20
CA VAL A 785 7.63 -9.40 6.93
C VAL A 785 9.14 -9.26 6.94
N SER A 786 9.82 -10.36 7.27
CA SER A 786 11.21 -10.36 7.70
C SER A 786 12.14 -9.71 6.66
N PHE A 787 11.79 -9.84 5.38
CA PHE A 787 12.49 -9.23 4.26
C PHE A 787 12.67 -7.71 4.38
N TYR A 788 11.62 -6.97 4.75
CA TYR A 788 11.69 -5.51 4.84
C TYR A 788 12.49 -5.04 6.05
N VAL A 789 12.45 -5.79 7.16
CA VAL A 789 13.27 -5.48 8.33
C VAL A 789 14.75 -5.79 8.06
N TYR A 790 15.05 -6.90 7.36
CA TYR A 790 16.41 -7.20 6.92
C TYR A 790 16.94 -6.14 5.96
N PHE A 791 16.13 -5.68 5.00
CA PHE A 791 16.54 -4.65 4.06
C PHE A 791 16.65 -3.26 4.70
N ALA A 792 15.76 -2.91 5.64
CA ALA A 792 15.87 -1.68 6.42
C ALA A 792 17.12 -1.71 7.31
N GLY A 793 17.40 -2.82 7.99
CA GLY A 793 18.63 -3.02 8.76
C GLY A 793 19.87 -2.92 7.89
N ALA A 794 19.87 -3.54 6.71
CA ALA A 794 20.97 -3.43 5.75
C ALA A 794 21.16 -2.00 5.25
N LEU A 795 20.08 -1.26 5.00
CA LEU A 795 20.14 0.16 4.62
C LEU A 795 20.68 1.04 5.75
N LEU A 796 20.28 0.78 7.00
CA LEU A 796 20.82 1.48 8.17
C LEU A 796 22.31 1.20 8.36
N THR A 797 22.73 -0.04 8.16
CA THR A 797 24.14 -0.43 8.19
C THR A 797 24.90 0.21 7.04
N ALA A 798 24.36 0.18 5.82
CA ALA A 798 24.97 0.81 4.65
C ALA A 798 25.05 2.33 4.82
N SER A 799 24.05 2.98 5.42
CA SER A 799 24.10 4.40 5.72
C SER A 799 25.05 4.72 6.87
N ALA A 800 25.24 3.81 7.83
CA ALA A 800 26.23 3.95 8.89
C ALA A 800 27.65 3.82 8.33
N ILE A 801 27.88 2.85 7.45
CA ILE A 801 29.13 2.70 6.69
C ILE A 801 29.37 3.93 5.81
N LEU A 802 28.34 4.42 5.12
CA LEU A 802 28.44 5.64 4.31
C LEU A 802 28.75 6.84 5.19
N TYR A 803 28.14 6.94 6.38
CA TYR A 803 28.43 7.99 7.34
C TYR A 803 29.88 7.91 7.84
N GLU A 804 30.37 6.72 8.18
CA GLU A 804 31.76 6.49 8.59
C GLU A 804 32.74 6.77 7.45
N TRP A 805 32.38 6.41 6.21
CA TRP A 805 33.14 6.75 5.02
C TRP A 805 33.17 8.27 4.77
N LEU A 806 32.02 8.95 4.95
CA LEU A 806 31.90 10.40 4.77
C LEU A 806 32.59 11.19 5.89
N GLY A 807 32.60 10.68 7.12
CA GLY A 807 32.99 11.41 8.32
C GLY A 807 34.27 10.93 9.02
N GLY A 808 34.67 9.67 8.85
CA GLY A 808 35.81 9.05 9.52
C GLY A 808 37.10 9.03 8.69
N VAL A 809 37.01 9.08 7.36
CA VAL A 809 38.19 9.18 6.51
C VAL A 809 38.67 10.65 6.49
N PRO A 810 39.91 10.95 6.93
CA PRO A 810 40.48 12.28 6.78
C PRO A 810 40.35 12.72 5.33
N GLN A 811 39.54 13.74 5.08
CA GLN A 811 39.36 14.22 3.72
C GLN A 811 40.67 14.90 3.31
N LYS A 812 41.29 14.40 2.24
CA LYS A 812 42.35 15.15 1.56
C LYS A 812 41.67 16.36 0.95
N SER A 813 41.94 17.54 1.52
CA SER A 813 41.52 18.78 0.88
C SER A 813 42.23 18.91 -0.45
N LYS A 814 41.49 19.40 -1.45
CA LYS A 814 42.08 19.76 -2.75
C LYS A 814 42.90 21.04 -2.66
N THR A 815 42.82 21.72 -1.51
CA THR A 815 43.28 23.08 -1.27
C THR A 815 44.16 23.07 -0.02
N TYR A 816 44.87 24.17 0.25
CA TYR A 816 45.59 24.37 1.50
C TYR A 816 44.75 25.14 2.53
N GLN A 817 43.43 25.18 2.34
CA GLN A 817 42.54 25.79 3.30
C GLN A 817 42.56 25.02 4.61
N PRO A 818 42.45 25.70 5.75
CA PRO A 818 42.12 25.03 6.99
C PRO A 818 40.68 24.52 6.97
N ALA A 819 40.43 23.45 7.71
CA ALA A 819 39.13 22.81 7.82
C ALA A 819 38.19 23.64 8.70
N VAL A 820 36.97 23.89 8.20
CA VAL A 820 35.99 24.74 8.90
C VAL A 820 34.73 23.99 9.25
N PHE A 821 34.28 23.05 8.41
CA PHE A 821 33.08 22.22 8.61
C PHE A 821 31.84 23.04 9.01
N GLY A 822 31.73 24.25 8.45
CA GLY A 822 30.65 25.19 8.75
C GLY A 822 30.77 25.90 10.12
N HIS A 823 31.87 25.78 10.85
CA HIS A 823 32.08 26.51 12.11
C HIS A 823 32.21 28.02 11.85
N ILE A 824 31.23 28.78 12.34
CA ILE A 824 30.99 30.16 11.93
C ILE A 824 32.13 31.07 12.39
N GLN A 825 32.59 30.92 13.63
CA GLN A 825 33.69 31.72 14.17
C GLN A 825 35.00 31.45 13.43
N THR A 826 35.25 30.20 13.01
CA THR A 826 36.46 29.87 12.23
C THR A 826 36.38 30.51 10.84
N LEU A 827 35.22 30.43 10.16
CA LEU A 827 35.01 31.11 8.88
C LEU A 827 35.27 32.62 8.97
N VAL A 828 34.77 33.29 10.00
CA VAL A 828 35.01 34.73 10.22
C VAL A 828 36.47 35.04 10.51
N ASN A 829 37.17 34.18 11.25
CA ASN A 829 38.59 34.37 11.54
C ASN A 829 39.46 34.23 10.28
N LEU A 830 39.07 33.34 9.36
CA LEU A 830 39.84 33.03 8.15
C LEU A 830 39.64 34.05 7.04
N VAL A 831 38.40 34.48 6.77
CA VAL A 831 38.11 35.42 5.68
C VAL A 831 38.71 36.80 5.99
N ASP A 832 39.64 37.27 5.14
CA ASP A 832 40.28 38.59 5.29
C ASP A 832 39.46 39.71 4.67
N ASP A 833 39.22 39.59 3.37
CA ASP A 833 38.45 40.54 2.56
C ASP A 833 37.33 39.79 1.82
N ARG A 834 36.14 40.39 1.79
CA ARG A 834 34.95 39.87 1.12
C ARG A 834 34.86 40.46 -0.29
N SER A 835 35.88 40.18 -1.10
CA SER A 835 35.93 40.43 -2.54
C SER A 835 35.32 39.25 -3.31
N PRO A 836 34.93 39.38 -4.60
CA PRO A 836 34.53 38.24 -5.43
C PRO A 836 35.54 37.09 -5.46
N VAL A 837 36.81 37.39 -5.14
CA VAL A 837 37.88 36.43 -4.89
C VAL A 837 38.20 36.47 -3.40
N MET A 838 38.16 35.33 -2.73
CA MET A 838 38.39 35.24 -1.28
C MET A 838 39.89 35.18 -0.99
N TYR A 839 40.38 36.13 -0.20
CA TYR A 839 41.73 36.12 0.31
C TYR A 839 41.75 35.62 1.77
N TRP A 840 42.73 34.77 2.10
CA TRP A 840 43.12 34.45 3.47
C TRP A 840 44.63 34.62 3.63
N GLY A 841 45.08 34.90 4.85
CA GLY A 841 46.49 35.20 5.08
C GLY A 841 46.89 35.31 6.55
N HIS A 842 48.18 35.52 6.76
CA HIS A 842 48.72 35.90 8.07
C HIS A 842 48.43 37.39 8.30
N LYS A 843 47.87 37.72 9.48
CA LYS A 843 47.19 39.00 9.76
C LYS A 843 47.96 39.90 10.73
N ILE A 844 49.21 39.59 11.07
CA ILE A 844 50.01 40.35 12.04
C ILE A 844 51.05 41.20 11.30
N GLY A 845 51.02 42.52 11.48
CA GLY A 845 52.08 43.44 11.01
C GLY A 845 51.68 44.57 10.06
N GLY A 846 50.39 44.77 9.75
CA GLY A 846 49.92 45.92 8.95
C GLY A 846 49.99 45.75 7.42
N GLU A 847 50.79 44.81 6.93
CA GLU A 847 50.70 44.31 5.55
C GLU A 847 49.91 42.99 5.54
N VAL A 848 48.86 42.92 4.73
CA VAL A 848 48.07 41.71 4.52
C VAL A 848 48.95 40.72 3.74
N CYS A 849 49.61 39.82 4.44
CA CYS A 849 50.35 38.73 3.80
C CYS A 849 49.35 37.69 3.29
N HIS A 850 48.89 37.85 2.05
CA HIS A 850 48.02 36.90 1.36
C HIS A 850 48.70 35.51 1.35
N ALA A 851 48.17 34.56 2.14
CA ALA A 851 48.61 33.16 2.08
C ALA A 851 47.92 32.50 0.88
N GLY A 852 48.32 32.96 -0.30
CA GLY A 852 47.61 32.68 -1.53
C GLY A 852 47.68 33.83 -2.51
N GLU A 853 48.88 34.23 -2.92
CA GLU A 853 49.10 34.17 -4.37
C GLU A 853 48.96 32.69 -4.78
N VAL A 854 47.73 32.18 -4.84
CA VAL A 854 47.44 31.11 -5.77
C VAL A 854 47.66 31.77 -7.12
N VAL A 855 48.73 31.35 -7.78
CA VAL A 855 49.10 31.58 -9.17
C VAL A 855 47.87 31.86 -10.04
N CYS A 856 47.43 33.12 -10.12
CA CYS A 856 46.43 33.60 -11.08
C CYS A 856 47.01 34.66 -12.03
N PHE A 857 48.32 34.93 -11.95
CA PHE A 857 49.03 35.73 -12.95
C PHE A 857 50.18 34.93 -13.55
N GLY A 858 49.85 34.12 -14.56
CA GLY A 858 50.84 33.35 -15.33
C GLY A 858 50.53 33.12 -16.81
N SER A 859 49.31 33.38 -17.32
CA SER A 859 49.01 33.05 -18.73
C SER A 859 48.06 33.98 -19.49
N ALA A 860 47.62 35.11 -18.93
CA ALA A 860 46.75 36.06 -19.65
C ALA A 860 47.25 37.53 -19.64
N TYR A 861 48.57 37.71 -19.49
CA TYR A 861 49.27 38.90 -19.99
C TYR A 861 50.27 38.43 -21.06
N ARG A 862 49.71 37.97 -22.19
CA ARG A 862 50.33 37.97 -23.51
C ARG A 862 49.27 38.32 -24.54
#